data_AF-A0A8R1TKT2-F1
#
_entry.id   AF-A0A8R1TKT2-F1
#
_cell.length_a   1.000
_cell.length_b   1.000
_cell.length_c   1.000
_cell.angle_alpha   90.00
_cell.angle_beta   90.00
_cell.angle_gamma   90.00
#
_symmetry.space_group_name_H-M   'P 1'
#
loop_
_entity.id
_entity.type
_entity.pdbx_description
1 polymer ?
#
loop_
_entity_poly.entity_id
_entity_poly.type
_entity_poly.pdbx_seq_one_letter_code
_entity_poly.pdbx_strand_id
1 'polypeptide(L)'
;MCRLSCASGIAKEIRLVVRISSDHLSLEGLRRALYNFLFARANNGKFILQLGLNKHGKQPRSKKIETLLDRFGLERDEGPGTGGPFAPYSVAKRLKTYADVVERLIDTGLAYRCFCCGDTWKEMDPMKKEPTKLFFCSRECFTKTRSESRNMALDGLPHVVRLRIPSRAYLYRDVVHGELSKHLSATDQLLLRPDFMPTTFFADTVDNHTLCASHHVASSSRDFLQLAICDALQWYLPTFINIGSLRLRSGSRLLTHNNARSYVRTYSSVQELSILNFLLADRGLRKTSDRNGRLYNLDEMIAQFDISTITSKALLINTYKLMKPERQETLLEQQLELDEEMRLFDMFDRNFLKNMEFSDSISKSSELREFLKKVRSSCVDYDDYWIEKLVKVLPKDNETNDALIESLKFGTDKLSNQNNFYFIHLSLIKEIISNGDKNLWNCDFIKNFVRQFLNNTTFDGSAVVMNTLFMLYRELEEKNFSYEDEEVVQKALQLLNDSVDSVLKVTICSYLDKIFGRKYNTCWASSIIELLKTSNSGSPHKRTGSSAWRERLSQLLLYDSSLISIEQSREIFALAKNLEKRIEHIDVSGCEIMSMNFHFCKLLAELVQKKKMDEKIFFDDDWCSIHIRNEVLLQLIAMGHEELIKVVWDTPNLRLLDLVKLGYHSDKDYLNRGLSILCKERDILSASKFIASLENPSIAVLDSLYNVLELHNMINAMILNALLQKSKEWNKKIIPVLASKAAEQLNLPRWECRDNALSQLTVLVKFGYSRSDLIQCITNMAKNDEEPYVRVEALVFLNQIGNPVDVKNLAGYVLLSDSDSAPRIEAVQILHNNLPQTEELCLDLIPKILYDEDIALHRMVIDLCADLIINGRNQELRNLLVEFLEQDEVDCYEQLNEILYGKNKGLSLQRKDNSDLEYIFKVLAKQDEEDFDKDCYDL
;
A
#
# COMPACT_ATOMS: atom_id res chain seq x y z
N MET A 1 -30.67 -29.96 6.73
CA MET A 1 -29.92 -31.02 6.04
C MET A 1 -28.44 -30.73 6.18
N CYS A 2 -27.67 -31.77 6.54
CA CYS A 2 -26.25 -31.79 6.83
C CYS A 2 -25.70 -30.59 7.61
N ARG A 3 -25.68 -30.73 8.94
CA ARG A 3 -24.54 -30.20 9.69
C ARG A 3 -23.29 -30.80 9.04
N LEU A 4 -22.68 -30.12 8.07
CA LEU A 4 -21.22 -30.11 7.98
C LEU A 4 -20.73 -29.23 9.15
N SER A 5 -21.11 -29.64 10.36
CA SER A 5 -20.19 -29.60 11.46
C SER A 5 -18.88 -30.16 10.90
N CYS A 6 -17.76 -29.52 11.20
CA CYS A 6 -16.60 -30.28 11.61
C CYS A 6 -17.09 -31.25 12.69
N ALA A 7 -17.57 -32.40 12.22
CA ALA A 7 -17.76 -33.59 12.99
C ALA A 7 -16.40 -33.84 13.64
N SER A 8 -16.39 -33.80 14.97
CA SER A 8 -15.59 -34.69 15.80
C SER A 8 -14.29 -35.20 15.16
N GLY A 9 -13.18 -34.47 15.34
CA GLY A 9 -11.86 -35.05 15.11
C GLY A 9 -10.70 -34.07 14.91
N ILE A 10 -10.78 -33.17 13.92
CA ILE A 10 -9.56 -32.52 13.37
C ILE A 10 -9.33 -31.08 13.88
N ALA A 11 -10.23 -30.50 14.69
CA ALA A 11 -10.09 -29.13 15.21
C ALA A 11 -9.00 -28.92 16.29
N LYS A 12 -7.96 -29.76 16.34
CA LYS A 12 -6.79 -29.59 17.23
C LYS A 12 -5.51 -29.18 16.52
N GLU A 13 -5.39 -29.39 15.21
CA GLU A 13 -4.16 -29.03 14.48
C GLU A 13 -4.08 -27.51 14.24
N ILE A 14 -2.91 -26.92 14.51
CA ILE A 14 -2.64 -25.53 14.19
C ILE A 14 -2.30 -25.42 12.71
N ARG A 15 -3.01 -24.57 11.96
CA ARG A 15 -2.93 -24.50 10.50
C ARG A 15 -3.02 -23.05 10.06
N LEU A 16 -2.02 -22.58 9.32
CA LEU A 16 -1.84 -21.18 8.97
C LEU A 16 -1.59 -21.03 7.47
N VAL A 17 -2.51 -20.34 6.79
CA VAL A 17 -2.46 -20.12 5.35
C VAL A 17 -1.89 -18.74 5.05
N VAL A 18 -0.76 -18.69 4.35
CA VAL A 18 -0.21 -17.46 3.79
C VAL A 18 -0.44 -17.39 2.29
N ARG A 19 -0.95 -16.25 1.82
CA ARG A 19 -1.09 -15.97 0.38
C ARG A 19 0.03 -15.09 -0.15
N ILE A 20 0.61 -15.50 -1.28
CA ILE A 20 1.57 -14.69 -2.05
C ILE A 20 1.04 -14.47 -3.47
N SER A 21 0.86 -13.20 -3.86
CA SER A 21 0.20 -12.81 -5.12
C SER A 21 1.14 -12.17 -6.16
N SER A 22 2.44 -12.09 -5.90
CA SER A 22 3.41 -11.43 -6.78
C SER A 22 4.73 -12.19 -6.81
N ASP A 23 5.31 -12.35 -8.00
CA ASP A 23 6.62 -12.98 -8.29
C ASP A 23 7.79 -12.43 -7.49
N HIS A 24 7.58 -11.30 -6.83
CA HIS A 24 8.60 -10.44 -6.28
C HIS A 24 8.56 -10.35 -4.76
N LEU A 25 7.63 -11.05 -4.11
CA LEU A 25 7.29 -11.03 -2.68
C LEU A 25 7.47 -9.66 -2.00
N SER A 26 6.36 -8.96 -1.72
CA SER A 26 6.45 -7.71 -0.95
C SER A 26 6.97 -7.94 0.47
N LEU A 27 7.60 -6.95 1.09
CA LEU A 27 8.02 -7.02 2.50
C LEU A 27 6.84 -7.31 3.45
N GLU A 28 5.65 -6.79 3.15
CA GLU A 28 4.44 -7.08 3.92
C GLU A 28 4.01 -8.54 3.76
N GLY A 29 4.11 -9.09 2.54
CA GLY A 29 3.88 -10.50 2.26
C GLY A 29 4.88 -11.42 2.95
N LEU A 30 6.17 -11.06 2.93
CA LEU A 30 7.21 -11.78 3.65
C LEU A 30 7.02 -11.73 5.16
N ARG A 31 6.65 -10.57 5.72
CA ARG A 31 6.34 -10.42 7.15
C ARG A 31 5.17 -11.32 7.55
N ARG A 32 4.12 -11.36 6.74
CA ARG A 32 2.97 -12.24 6.97
C ARG A 32 3.41 -13.71 6.90
N ALA A 33 4.20 -14.10 5.91
CA ALA A 33 4.75 -15.46 5.80
C ALA A 33 5.57 -15.86 7.03
N LEU A 34 6.46 -14.99 7.49
CA LEU A 34 7.27 -15.20 8.68
C LEU A 34 6.41 -15.45 9.93
N TYR A 35 5.41 -14.62 10.23
CA TYR A 35 4.53 -14.85 11.37
C TYR A 35 3.69 -16.13 11.25
N ASN A 36 3.25 -16.49 10.04
CA ASN A 36 2.53 -17.75 9.83
C ASN A 36 3.46 -18.95 10.09
N PHE A 37 4.68 -18.89 9.58
CA PHE A 37 5.70 -19.94 9.75
C PHE A 37 6.10 -20.11 11.22
N LEU A 38 6.47 -19.01 11.91
CA LEU A 38 6.90 -19.09 13.31
C LEU A 38 5.79 -19.57 14.23
N PHE A 39 4.55 -19.08 14.06
CA PHE A 39 3.43 -19.55 14.87
C PHE A 39 3.13 -21.03 14.61
N ALA A 40 3.21 -21.49 13.36
CA ALA A 40 3.06 -22.90 13.02
C ALA A 40 4.15 -23.73 13.71
N ARG A 41 5.42 -23.44 13.46
CA ARG A 41 6.54 -24.22 14.00
C ARG A 41 6.58 -24.23 15.53
N ALA A 42 6.35 -23.09 16.18
CA ALA A 42 6.38 -22.97 17.65
C ALA A 42 5.25 -23.74 18.34
N ASN A 43 4.17 -24.07 17.62
CA ASN A 43 3.02 -24.79 18.17
C ASN A 43 2.76 -26.12 17.46
N ASN A 44 3.78 -26.71 16.80
CA ASN A 44 3.66 -27.97 16.04
C ASN A 44 2.51 -27.97 15.02
N GLY A 45 2.26 -26.81 14.43
CA GLY A 45 1.28 -26.60 13.38
C GLY A 45 1.88 -26.65 11.98
N LYS A 46 1.03 -26.32 11.01
CA LYS A 46 1.28 -26.36 9.58
C LYS A 46 1.36 -24.97 8.98
N PHE A 47 2.47 -24.67 8.31
CA PHE A 47 2.67 -23.49 7.47
C PHE A 47 2.29 -23.82 6.02
N ILE A 48 1.26 -23.13 5.52
CA ILE A 48 0.60 -23.47 4.26
C ILE A 48 0.77 -22.29 3.29
N LEU A 49 1.44 -22.52 2.15
CA LEU A 49 1.58 -21.53 1.09
C LEU A 49 0.38 -21.61 0.14
N GLN A 50 -0.22 -20.48 -0.19
CA GLN A 50 -1.27 -20.33 -1.20
C GLN A 50 -0.82 -19.33 -2.26
N LEU A 51 -0.86 -19.70 -3.55
CA LEU A 51 -0.58 -18.74 -4.63
C LEU A 51 -1.82 -17.91 -4.92
N GLY A 52 -1.70 -16.60 -4.74
CA GLY A 52 -2.74 -15.63 -5.05
C GLY A 52 -2.68 -15.11 -6.48
N LEU A 53 -3.53 -14.13 -6.81
CA LEU A 53 -3.54 -13.46 -8.10
C LEU A 53 -3.08 -12.01 -7.96
N ASN A 54 -2.26 -11.54 -8.90
CA ASN A 54 -1.89 -10.14 -8.97
C ASN A 54 -3.03 -9.27 -9.51
N LYS A 55 -2.81 -7.95 -9.61
CA LYS A 55 -3.82 -7.00 -10.11
C LYS A 55 -4.35 -7.31 -11.52
N HIS A 56 -3.59 -8.05 -12.34
CA HIS A 56 -3.97 -8.48 -13.69
C HIS A 56 -4.55 -9.91 -13.75
N GLY A 57 -4.88 -10.52 -12.61
CA GLY A 57 -5.41 -11.89 -12.58
C GLY A 57 -4.36 -12.98 -12.86
N LYS A 58 -3.08 -12.62 -12.99
CA LYS A 58 -1.99 -13.60 -13.17
C LYS A 58 -1.52 -14.11 -11.82
N GLN A 59 -1.35 -15.43 -11.71
CA GLN A 59 -0.71 -16.07 -10.56
C GLN A 59 0.82 -15.90 -10.65
N PRO A 60 1.54 -15.72 -9.53
CA PRO A 60 2.98 -15.76 -9.57
C PRO A 60 3.51 -17.17 -9.93
N ARG A 61 4.70 -17.23 -10.53
CA ARG A 61 5.40 -18.50 -10.82
C ARG A 61 5.68 -19.20 -9.49
N SER A 62 5.10 -20.39 -9.31
CA SER A 62 5.23 -21.18 -8.08
C SER A 62 6.69 -21.36 -7.69
N LYS A 63 7.50 -21.99 -8.56
CA LYS A 63 8.94 -22.22 -8.35
C LYS A 63 9.67 -20.97 -7.85
N LYS A 64 9.40 -19.80 -8.44
CA LYS A 64 10.06 -18.54 -8.05
C LYS A 64 9.70 -18.08 -6.64
N ILE A 65 8.45 -18.25 -6.21
CA ILE A 65 8.01 -17.94 -4.84
C ILE A 65 8.58 -18.95 -3.87
N GLU A 66 8.57 -20.22 -4.25
CA GLU A 66 9.10 -21.33 -3.48
C GLU A 66 10.59 -21.13 -3.22
N THR A 67 11.40 -20.97 -4.27
CA THR A 67 12.84 -20.66 -4.16
C THR A 67 13.10 -19.41 -3.31
N LEU A 68 12.23 -18.40 -3.39
CA LEU A 68 12.37 -17.19 -2.59
C LEU A 68 12.08 -17.46 -1.11
N LEU A 69 11.05 -18.24 -0.77
CA LEU A 69 10.76 -18.65 0.61
C LEU A 69 11.83 -19.60 1.16
N ASP A 70 12.28 -20.54 0.34
CA ASP A 70 13.35 -21.49 0.67
C ASP A 70 14.66 -20.73 0.95
N ARG A 71 14.95 -19.66 0.17
CA ARG A 71 16.07 -18.74 0.43
C ARG A 71 15.99 -18.06 1.81
N PHE A 72 14.78 -17.86 2.36
CA PHE A 72 14.58 -17.38 3.74
C PHE A 72 14.45 -18.51 4.78
N GLY A 73 14.58 -19.78 4.37
CA GLY A 73 14.36 -20.95 5.21
C GLY A 73 12.89 -21.21 5.58
N LEU A 74 11.93 -20.53 4.94
CA LEU A 74 10.51 -20.63 5.27
C LEU A 74 9.86 -21.84 4.59
N GLU A 75 10.27 -23.03 5.01
CA GLU A 75 9.78 -24.31 4.48
C GLU A 75 8.29 -24.52 4.82
N ARG A 76 7.50 -24.71 3.78
CA ARG A 76 6.05 -24.98 3.87
C ARG A 76 5.79 -26.46 4.09
N ASP A 77 4.80 -26.77 4.93
CA ASP A 77 4.29 -28.13 5.11
C ASP A 77 3.26 -28.50 4.03
N GLU A 78 2.56 -27.47 3.55
CA GLU A 78 1.58 -27.62 2.49
C GLU A 78 1.69 -26.44 1.52
N GLY A 79 1.42 -26.69 0.25
CA GLY A 79 1.46 -25.63 -0.75
C GLY A 79 1.63 -26.15 -2.16
N PRO A 80 1.82 -25.23 -3.13
CA PRO A 80 2.24 -25.60 -4.48
C PRO A 80 3.60 -26.33 -4.39
N GLY A 81 3.76 -27.39 -5.18
CA GLY A 81 4.92 -28.29 -5.13
C GLY A 81 4.95 -29.26 -3.94
N THR A 82 4.54 -28.82 -2.74
CA THR A 82 4.62 -29.63 -1.50
C THR A 82 3.40 -30.52 -1.28
N GLY A 83 2.23 -30.14 -1.82
CA GLY A 83 0.99 -30.88 -1.63
C GLY A 83 0.34 -30.61 -0.27
N GLY A 84 -0.53 -31.52 0.15
CA GLY A 84 -1.29 -31.42 1.41
C GLY A 84 -2.77 -31.84 1.24
N PRO A 85 -3.47 -32.13 2.35
CA PRO A 85 -4.82 -32.70 2.32
C PRO A 85 -5.90 -31.78 1.75
N PHE A 86 -5.63 -30.47 1.61
CA PHE A 86 -6.61 -29.47 1.15
C PHE A 86 -6.21 -28.78 -0.16
N ALA A 87 -5.31 -29.41 -0.93
CA ALA A 87 -4.99 -29.01 -2.28
C ALA A 87 -6.29 -28.83 -3.12
N PRO A 88 -6.31 -27.90 -4.09
CA PRO A 88 -5.17 -27.17 -4.63
C PRO A 88 -4.82 -25.89 -3.86
N TYR A 89 -3.52 -25.59 -3.76
CA TYR A 89 -3.00 -24.40 -3.08
C TYR A 89 -2.78 -23.20 -4.01
N SER A 90 -3.74 -22.97 -4.91
CA SER A 90 -3.72 -21.88 -5.88
C SER A 90 -5.11 -21.26 -6.00
N VAL A 91 -5.19 -19.92 -5.95
CA VAL A 91 -6.45 -19.18 -6.11
C VAL A 91 -7.03 -19.38 -7.52
N ALA A 92 -6.18 -19.41 -8.55
CA ALA A 92 -6.62 -19.76 -9.90
C ALA A 92 -7.26 -21.17 -9.92
N LYS A 93 -6.69 -22.10 -9.15
CA LYS A 93 -7.23 -23.46 -8.98
C LYS A 93 -8.41 -23.56 -7.98
N ARG A 94 -8.94 -22.45 -7.47
CA ARG A 94 -10.08 -22.45 -6.50
C ARG A 94 -11.25 -21.56 -6.89
N LEU A 95 -11.29 -21.04 -8.13
CA LEU A 95 -12.32 -20.10 -8.60
C LEU A 95 -13.76 -20.53 -8.31
N LYS A 96 -14.09 -21.80 -8.58
CA LYS A 96 -15.43 -22.36 -8.28
C LYS A 96 -15.78 -22.29 -6.79
N THR A 97 -14.84 -22.59 -5.91
CA THR A 97 -15.05 -22.51 -4.46
C THR A 97 -15.45 -21.09 -4.05
N TYR A 98 -14.85 -20.06 -4.64
CA TYR A 98 -15.23 -18.67 -4.37
C TYR A 98 -16.62 -18.32 -4.94
N ALA A 99 -16.95 -18.81 -6.14
CA ALA A 99 -18.25 -18.60 -6.75
C ALA A 99 -19.40 -19.25 -5.94
N ASP A 100 -19.22 -20.51 -5.51
CA ASP A 100 -20.21 -21.22 -4.67
C ASP A 100 -20.47 -20.48 -3.35
N VAL A 101 -19.41 -19.90 -2.79
CA VAL A 101 -19.51 -19.10 -1.56
C VAL A 101 -20.21 -17.78 -1.81
N VAL A 102 -19.95 -17.13 -2.95
CA VAL A 102 -20.65 -15.91 -3.37
C VAL A 102 -22.16 -16.16 -3.47
N GLU A 103 -22.59 -17.26 -4.09
CA GLU A 103 -24.02 -17.58 -4.16
C GLU A 103 -24.62 -17.77 -2.77
N ARG A 104 -23.93 -18.49 -1.88
CA ARG A 104 -24.39 -18.62 -0.50
C ARG A 104 -24.48 -17.27 0.21
N LEU A 105 -23.55 -16.35 -0.04
CA LEU A 105 -23.59 -15.00 0.53
C LEU A 105 -24.75 -14.17 -0.03
N ILE A 106 -25.07 -14.33 -1.30
CA ILE A 106 -26.26 -13.72 -1.91
C ILE A 106 -27.53 -14.31 -1.31
N ASP A 107 -27.57 -15.61 -1.05
CA ASP A 107 -28.72 -16.29 -0.44
C ASP A 107 -29.00 -15.80 0.99
N THR A 108 -27.95 -15.43 1.70
CA THR A 108 -28.06 -14.77 3.01
C THR A 108 -28.42 -13.29 2.93
N GLY A 109 -28.40 -12.68 1.74
CA GLY A 109 -28.59 -11.24 1.53
C GLY A 109 -27.39 -10.38 1.95
N LEU A 110 -26.26 -10.98 2.31
CA LEU A 110 -25.03 -10.28 2.70
C LEU A 110 -24.21 -9.82 1.49
N ALA A 111 -24.36 -10.48 0.35
CA ALA A 111 -23.77 -10.03 -0.91
C ALA A 111 -24.85 -9.74 -1.93
N TYR A 112 -24.56 -8.84 -2.87
CA TYR A 112 -25.43 -8.52 -3.98
C TYR A 112 -24.62 -8.26 -5.24
N ARG A 113 -25.26 -8.47 -6.40
CA ARG A 113 -24.67 -8.14 -7.69
C ARG A 113 -24.89 -6.66 -7.98
N CYS A 114 -23.82 -5.96 -8.31
CA CYS A 114 -23.79 -4.56 -8.66
C CYS A 114 -23.46 -4.41 -10.15
N PHE A 115 -24.40 -3.82 -10.87
CA PHE A 115 -24.33 -3.58 -12.31
C PHE A 115 -23.88 -2.14 -12.64
N CYS A 116 -23.66 -1.28 -11.63
CA CYS A 116 -23.28 0.13 -11.84
C CYS A 116 -21.89 0.36 -12.45
N CYS A 117 -21.09 -0.69 -12.66
CA CYS A 117 -19.65 -0.56 -12.96
C CYS A 117 -19.28 -0.74 -14.45
N GLY A 118 -20.26 -0.97 -15.33
CA GLY A 118 -20.03 -1.44 -16.71
C GLY A 118 -19.11 -0.56 -17.58
N ASP A 119 -19.15 0.77 -17.43
CA ASP A 119 -18.51 1.67 -18.40
C ASP A 119 -17.14 2.26 -18.01
N THR A 120 -16.65 2.06 -16.79
CA THR A 120 -15.51 2.85 -16.25
C THR A 120 -14.27 2.03 -15.87
N TRP A 121 -14.25 0.72 -16.12
CA TRP A 121 -13.07 -0.13 -15.86
C TRP A 121 -12.10 -0.28 -17.05
N LYS A 122 -12.43 0.23 -18.25
CA LYS A 122 -11.46 0.30 -19.37
C LYS A 122 -10.29 1.21 -18.95
N GLU A 123 -9.15 0.57 -18.69
CA GLU A 123 -7.80 1.13 -18.57
C GLU A 123 -7.66 2.45 -17.78
N MET A 124 -7.53 2.36 -16.46
CA MET A 124 -6.85 3.44 -15.72
C MET A 124 -5.38 3.48 -16.14
N ASP A 125 -5.08 4.43 -17.02
CA ASP A 125 -3.74 4.87 -17.42
C ASP A 125 -2.83 5.01 -16.17
N PRO A 126 -1.71 4.25 -16.07
CA PRO A 126 -0.82 4.31 -14.93
C PRO A 126 -0.16 5.68 -14.71
N MET A 127 -0.29 6.64 -15.63
CA MET A 127 0.20 8.01 -15.44
C MET A 127 -0.68 8.90 -14.55
N LYS A 128 -1.98 8.63 -14.40
CA LYS A 128 -2.88 9.51 -13.63
C LYS A 128 -2.86 9.17 -12.14
N LYS A 129 -1.99 9.88 -11.41
CA LYS A 129 -1.73 9.79 -9.96
C LYS A 129 -2.90 10.24 -9.04
N GLU A 130 -4.14 9.84 -9.30
CA GLU A 130 -5.25 10.06 -8.35
C GLU A 130 -5.56 8.77 -7.55
N PRO A 131 -5.75 8.86 -6.22
CA PRO A 131 -6.06 7.71 -5.38
C PRO A 131 -7.38 7.08 -5.85
N THR A 132 -7.34 5.75 -5.98
CA THR A 132 -8.41 4.86 -6.47
C THR A 132 -9.76 5.26 -5.86
N LYS A 133 -10.55 6.09 -6.56
CA LYS A 133 -11.91 6.42 -6.13
C LYS A 133 -12.69 5.10 -6.09
N LEU A 134 -13.07 4.63 -4.90
CA LEU A 134 -14.00 3.51 -4.77
C LEU A 134 -15.26 3.89 -5.56
N PHE A 135 -15.50 3.24 -6.70
CA PHE A 135 -16.70 3.46 -7.50
C PHE A 135 -17.93 3.24 -6.62
N PHE A 136 -18.67 4.32 -6.35
CA PHE A 136 -19.89 4.31 -5.57
C PHE A 136 -20.97 3.53 -6.35
N CYS A 137 -21.54 2.51 -5.72
CA CYS A 137 -22.76 1.86 -6.21
C CYS A 137 -23.94 2.81 -5.94
N SER A 138 -24.72 3.18 -6.95
CA SER A 138 -26.07 3.72 -6.70
C SER A 138 -26.84 2.57 -6.04
N ARG A 139 -27.22 2.70 -4.76
CA ARG A 139 -27.76 1.61 -3.91
C ARG A 139 -28.98 0.88 -4.51
N GLU A 140 -29.50 1.30 -5.66
CA GLU A 140 -30.49 0.64 -6.51
C GLU A 140 -30.12 -0.79 -6.92
N CYS A 141 -28.84 -1.13 -7.11
CA CYS A 141 -28.48 -2.53 -7.42
C CYS A 141 -28.79 -3.49 -6.28
N PHE A 142 -28.78 -2.99 -5.05
CA PHE A 142 -29.10 -3.79 -3.87
C PHE A 142 -30.62 -4.05 -3.75
N THR A 143 -31.49 -3.15 -4.21
CA THR A 143 -32.94 -3.33 -4.12
C THR A 143 -33.50 -4.36 -5.08
N LYS A 144 -32.66 -4.89 -5.99
CA LYS A 144 -33.06 -5.92 -6.96
C LYS A 144 -33.28 -7.26 -6.25
N THR A 145 -34.33 -7.97 -6.63
CA THR A 145 -34.61 -9.31 -6.07
C THR A 145 -33.49 -10.30 -6.46
N ARG A 146 -33.34 -11.40 -5.70
CA ARG A 146 -32.38 -12.47 -6.05
C ARG A 146 -32.66 -12.99 -7.47
N SER A 147 -33.92 -13.22 -7.81
CA SER A 147 -34.34 -13.63 -9.15
C SER A 147 -33.96 -12.59 -10.21
N GLU A 148 -34.24 -11.30 -9.99
CA GLU A 148 -33.87 -10.24 -10.94
C GLU A 148 -32.36 -10.14 -11.13
N SER A 149 -31.59 -10.05 -10.04
CA SER A 149 -30.14 -9.91 -10.12
C SER A 149 -29.48 -11.18 -10.68
N ARG A 150 -30.01 -12.37 -10.36
CA ARG A 150 -29.57 -13.63 -10.96
C ARG A 150 -29.93 -13.69 -12.43
N ASN A 151 -31.13 -13.27 -12.84
CA ASN A 151 -31.53 -13.20 -14.23
C ASN A 151 -30.63 -12.22 -14.99
N MET A 152 -30.42 -11.01 -14.50
CA MET A 152 -29.50 -10.04 -15.13
C MET A 152 -28.07 -10.59 -15.26
N ALA A 153 -27.59 -11.36 -14.28
CA ALA A 153 -26.29 -12.01 -14.37
C ALA A 153 -26.28 -13.18 -15.36
N LEU A 154 -27.36 -13.97 -15.41
CA LEU A 154 -27.56 -15.02 -16.42
C LEU A 154 -27.72 -14.42 -17.83
N ASP A 155 -28.27 -13.20 -17.93
CA ASP A 155 -28.40 -12.42 -19.17
C ASP A 155 -27.07 -11.82 -19.63
N GLY A 156 -25.96 -12.13 -18.93
CA GLY A 156 -24.60 -11.74 -19.33
C GLY A 156 -24.22 -10.29 -19.00
N LEU A 157 -25.04 -9.54 -18.26
CA LEU A 157 -24.70 -8.16 -17.92
C LEU A 157 -23.39 -8.12 -17.08
N PRO A 158 -22.39 -7.31 -17.46
CA PRO A 158 -21.18 -7.13 -16.67
C PRO A 158 -21.52 -6.63 -15.28
N HIS A 159 -21.08 -7.38 -14.28
CA HIS A 159 -21.39 -7.06 -12.90
C HIS A 159 -20.22 -7.39 -12.01
N VAL A 160 -20.25 -6.75 -10.85
CA VAL A 160 -19.37 -7.10 -9.74
C VAL A 160 -20.21 -7.60 -8.59
N VAL A 161 -19.63 -8.44 -7.74
CA VAL A 161 -20.30 -8.85 -6.51
C VAL A 161 -19.77 -8.01 -5.36
N ARG A 162 -20.66 -7.34 -4.64
CA ARG A 162 -20.31 -6.52 -3.48
C ARG A 162 -20.79 -7.16 -2.20
N LEU A 163 -19.95 -7.12 -1.17
CA LEU A 163 -20.29 -7.40 0.21
C LEU A 163 -21.01 -6.19 0.79
N ARG A 164 -22.26 -6.38 1.17
CA ARG A 164 -22.99 -5.46 2.02
C ARG A 164 -22.56 -5.71 3.46
N ILE A 165 -22.17 -4.66 4.15
CA ILE A 165 -21.73 -4.74 5.55
C ILE A 165 -22.88 -4.23 6.43
N PRO A 166 -23.59 -5.10 7.17
CA PRO A 166 -24.58 -4.68 8.14
C PRO A 166 -23.96 -3.75 9.18
N SER A 167 -24.66 -2.68 9.53
CA SER A 167 -24.24 -1.74 10.56
C SER A 167 -24.41 -2.34 11.96
N ARG A 168 -23.55 -3.31 12.31
CA ARG A 168 -23.46 -3.92 13.64
C ARG A 168 -22.00 -4.15 14.03
N ALA A 169 -21.78 -4.47 15.30
CA ALA A 169 -20.49 -4.92 15.79
C ALA A 169 -20.35 -6.44 15.62
N TYR A 170 -19.17 -6.90 15.24
CA TYR A 170 -18.83 -8.31 15.15
C TYR A 170 -17.85 -8.67 16.27
N LEU A 171 -18.17 -9.72 17.02
CA LEU A 171 -17.27 -10.26 18.05
C LEU A 171 -16.30 -11.25 17.39
N TYR A 172 -15.02 -11.14 17.75
CA TYR A 172 -14.00 -12.07 17.32
C TYR A 172 -12.95 -12.26 18.40
N ARG A 173 -12.26 -13.40 18.36
CA ARG A 173 -11.17 -13.70 19.27
C ARG A 173 -9.84 -13.46 18.56
N ASP A 174 -9.00 -12.62 19.16
CA ASP A 174 -7.61 -12.46 18.81
C ASP A 174 -6.75 -13.19 19.85
N VAL A 175 -5.71 -13.90 19.43
CA VAL A 175 -4.86 -14.67 20.35
C VAL A 175 -4.19 -13.76 21.39
N VAL A 176 -3.87 -12.53 21.01
CA VAL A 176 -3.20 -11.55 21.87
C VAL A 176 -4.21 -10.74 22.65
N HIS A 177 -5.20 -10.18 21.97
CA HIS A 177 -6.10 -9.16 22.53
C HIS A 177 -7.38 -9.74 23.14
N GLY A 178 -7.55 -11.07 23.11
CA GLY A 178 -8.74 -11.74 23.64
C GLY A 178 -9.98 -11.50 22.77
N GLU A 179 -11.15 -11.41 23.41
CA GLU A 179 -12.40 -11.14 22.71
C GLU A 179 -12.56 -9.64 22.43
N LEU A 180 -12.66 -9.30 21.15
CA LEU A 180 -12.78 -7.93 20.66
C LEU A 180 -14.07 -7.75 19.88
N SER A 181 -14.59 -6.53 19.90
CA SER A 181 -15.72 -6.10 19.08
C SER A 181 -15.26 -5.16 17.97
N LYS A 182 -15.66 -5.42 16.72
CA LYS A 182 -15.30 -4.60 15.55
C LYS A 182 -16.53 -4.08 14.84
N HIS A 183 -16.61 -2.77 14.67
CA HIS A 183 -17.50 -2.15 13.68
C HIS A 183 -16.79 -2.08 12.32
N LEU A 184 -17.38 -2.70 11.31
CA LEU A 184 -16.90 -2.63 9.93
C LEU A 184 -17.48 -1.38 9.24
N SER A 185 -16.75 -0.79 8.29
CA SER A 185 -17.21 0.40 7.56
C SER A 185 -18.47 0.09 6.76
N ALA A 186 -19.48 0.96 6.80
CA ALA A 186 -20.75 0.78 6.08
C ALA A 186 -20.66 0.96 4.55
N THR A 187 -19.45 1.02 3.98
CA THR A 187 -19.23 1.09 2.53
C THR A 187 -19.12 -0.32 1.94
N ASP A 188 -19.99 -0.64 1.00
CA ASP A 188 -20.02 -1.96 0.34
C ASP A 188 -18.70 -2.27 -0.38
N GLN A 189 -18.09 -3.40 -0.03
CA GLN A 189 -16.77 -3.81 -0.50
C GLN A 189 -16.87 -4.77 -1.69
N LEU A 190 -15.88 -4.76 -2.59
CA LEU A 190 -15.85 -5.67 -3.74
C LEU A 190 -15.43 -7.09 -3.32
N LEU A 191 -16.26 -8.10 -3.59
CA LEU A 191 -15.93 -9.52 -3.41
C LEU A 191 -15.35 -10.12 -4.68
N LEU A 192 -16.09 -10.04 -5.78
CA LEU A 192 -15.63 -10.44 -7.12
C LEU A 192 -15.49 -9.19 -7.98
N ARG A 193 -14.38 -9.12 -8.70
CA ARG A 193 -14.13 -8.16 -9.77
C ARG A 193 -14.97 -8.51 -11.02
N PRO A 194 -15.05 -7.62 -12.03
CA PRO A 194 -15.80 -7.90 -13.26
C PRO A 194 -15.30 -9.14 -14.02
N ASP A 195 -14.01 -9.45 -13.92
CA ASP A 195 -13.37 -10.67 -14.44
C ASP A 195 -13.67 -11.93 -13.59
N PHE A 196 -14.66 -11.85 -12.68
CA PHE A 196 -15.02 -12.86 -11.67
C PHE A 196 -13.86 -13.29 -10.75
N MET A 197 -12.72 -12.62 -10.80
CA MET A 197 -11.62 -12.93 -9.92
C MET A 197 -11.91 -12.41 -8.51
N PRO A 198 -11.69 -13.21 -7.47
CA PRO A 198 -11.92 -12.78 -6.11
C PRO A 198 -10.94 -11.70 -5.69
N THR A 199 -11.40 -10.75 -4.90
CA THR A 199 -10.49 -9.82 -4.21
C THR A 199 -9.68 -10.58 -3.16
N THR A 200 -8.50 -10.06 -2.84
CA THR A 200 -7.56 -10.75 -1.93
C THR A 200 -8.20 -11.12 -0.59
N PHE A 201 -8.95 -10.21 0.05
CA PHE A 201 -9.58 -10.53 1.34
C PHE A 201 -10.69 -11.59 1.21
N PHE A 202 -11.44 -11.58 0.11
CA PHE A 202 -12.52 -12.54 -0.10
C PHE A 202 -11.96 -13.94 -0.32
N ALA A 203 -10.96 -14.07 -1.19
CA ALA A 203 -10.28 -15.33 -1.36
C ALA A 203 -9.60 -15.75 -0.05
N ASP A 204 -9.03 -14.84 0.76
CA ASP A 204 -8.35 -15.20 2.03
C ASP A 204 -9.39 -15.80 2.99
N THR A 205 -10.58 -15.20 3.06
CA THR A 205 -11.70 -15.67 3.87
C THR A 205 -12.14 -17.09 3.52
N VAL A 206 -12.35 -17.34 2.23
CA VAL A 206 -12.81 -18.65 1.77
C VAL A 206 -11.72 -19.70 1.94
N ASP A 207 -10.47 -19.37 1.59
CA ASP A 207 -9.35 -20.31 1.74
C ASP A 207 -9.08 -20.62 3.21
N ASN A 208 -9.17 -19.64 4.11
CA ASN A 208 -9.05 -19.89 5.54
C ASN A 208 -10.08 -20.92 6.03
N HIS A 209 -11.33 -20.81 5.61
CA HIS A 209 -12.35 -21.79 6.00
C HIS A 209 -12.11 -23.15 5.35
N THR A 210 -11.85 -23.18 4.05
CA THR A 210 -11.82 -24.42 3.25
C THR A 210 -10.49 -25.18 3.34
N LEU A 211 -9.39 -24.51 3.66
CA LEU A 211 -8.10 -25.11 4.02
C LEU A 211 -8.00 -25.44 5.52
N CYS A 212 -9.11 -25.29 6.25
CA CYS A 212 -9.21 -25.50 7.69
C CYS A 212 -8.14 -24.72 8.48
N ALA A 213 -7.88 -23.47 8.09
CA ALA A 213 -7.01 -22.58 8.85
C ALA A 213 -7.59 -22.39 10.25
N SER A 214 -6.80 -22.67 11.28
CA SER A 214 -7.22 -22.44 12.66
C SER A 214 -6.90 -21.03 13.14
N HIS A 215 -5.89 -20.40 12.53
CA HIS A 215 -5.46 -19.04 12.83
C HIS A 215 -5.31 -18.22 11.55
N HIS A 216 -5.56 -16.91 11.65
CA HIS A 216 -5.37 -15.97 10.55
C HIS A 216 -4.54 -14.76 10.98
N VAL A 217 -3.40 -14.56 10.33
CA VAL A 217 -2.52 -13.42 10.58
C VAL A 217 -3.02 -12.18 9.84
N ALA A 218 -3.64 -11.27 10.58
CA ALA A 218 -4.20 -10.03 10.05
C ALA A 218 -3.18 -8.87 10.14
N SER A 219 -3.09 -8.11 9.06
CA SER A 219 -2.22 -6.92 8.93
C SER A 219 -2.93 -5.72 8.30
N SER A 220 -4.14 -5.91 7.77
CA SER A 220 -4.93 -4.90 7.07
C SER A 220 -6.33 -4.78 7.68
N SER A 221 -6.92 -3.58 7.62
CA SER A 221 -8.32 -3.40 8.01
C SER A 221 -9.29 -4.22 7.15
N ARG A 222 -8.88 -4.63 5.94
CA ARG A 222 -9.67 -5.50 5.06
C ARG A 222 -9.71 -6.96 5.50
N ASP A 223 -8.74 -7.42 6.29
CA ASP A 223 -8.72 -8.81 6.79
C ASP A 223 -9.92 -9.07 7.72
N PHE A 224 -10.39 -8.04 8.43
CA PHE A 224 -11.58 -8.12 9.30
C PHE A 224 -12.91 -8.16 8.53
N LEU A 225 -12.93 -7.97 7.20
CA LEU A 225 -14.14 -8.17 6.40
C LEU A 225 -14.60 -9.63 6.40
N GLN A 226 -13.68 -10.55 6.70
CA GLN A 226 -13.96 -11.97 6.93
C GLN A 226 -15.00 -12.20 8.03
N LEU A 227 -15.08 -11.33 9.04
CA LEU A 227 -16.04 -11.45 10.15
C LEU A 227 -17.48 -11.50 9.65
N ALA A 228 -17.83 -10.62 8.71
CA ALA A 228 -19.18 -10.57 8.15
C ALA A 228 -19.51 -11.83 7.37
N ILE A 229 -18.57 -12.32 6.56
CA ILE A 229 -18.74 -13.51 5.72
C ILE A 229 -18.89 -14.78 6.57
N CYS A 230 -17.97 -14.98 7.52
CA CYS A 230 -18.01 -16.16 8.39
C CYS A 230 -19.29 -16.21 9.22
N ASP A 231 -19.75 -15.08 9.75
CA ASP A 231 -20.99 -14.99 10.52
C ASP A 231 -22.22 -15.27 9.65
N ALA A 232 -22.33 -14.69 8.44
CA ALA A 232 -23.46 -14.99 7.56
C ALA A 232 -23.51 -16.45 7.09
N LEU A 233 -22.35 -17.06 6.84
CA LEU A 233 -22.27 -18.46 6.39
C LEU A 233 -22.22 -19.47 7.54
N GLN A 234 -22.24 -19.00 8.79
CA GLN A 234 -22.08 -19.80 10.01
C GLN A 234 -20.82 -20.67 9.95
N TRP A 235 -19.74 -20.12 9.40
CA TRP A 235 -18.44 -20.75 9.35
C TRP A 235 -17.69 -20.53 10.66
N TYR A 236 -16.88 -21.51 11.03
CA TYR A 236 -15.92 -21.33 12.10
C TYR A 236 -14.95 -20.20 11.74
N LEU A 237 -14.87 -19.21 12.63
CA LEU A 237 -13.96 -18.09 12.48
C LEU A 237 -12.57 -18.49 13.00
N PRO A 238 -11.50 -18.43 12.19
CA PRO A 238 -10.15 -18.68 12.69
C PRO A 238 -9.79 -17.64 13.75
N THR A 239 -8.95 -18.04 14.71
CA THR A 239 -8.48 -17.11 15.73
C THR A 239 -7.54 -16.09 15.08
N PHE A 240 -7.80 -14.80 15.29
CA PHE A 240 -7.01 -13.76 14.66
C PHE A 240 -5.67 -13.58 15.37
N ILE A 241 -4.64 -13.27 14.58
CA ILE A 241 -3.34 -12.82 15.06
C ILE A 241 -3.09 -11.46 14.41
N ASN A 242 -3.51 -10.39 15.07
CA ASN A 242 -3.32 -9.04 14.54
C ASN A 242 -1.89 -8.53 14.76
N ILE A 243 -1.06 -8.58 13.71
CA ILE A 243 0.35 -8.15 13.74
C ILE A 243 0.55 -6.66 13.43
N GLY A 244 -0.55 -5.93 13.15
CA GLY A 244 -0.53 -4.54 12.72
C GLY A 244 0.06 -4.32 11.32
N SER A 245 -0.41 -3.29 10.62
CA SER A 245 0.06 -2.98 9.26
C SER A 245 1.52 -2.58 9.23
N LEU A 246 2.23 -2.94 8.17
CA LEU A 246 3.58 -2.43 7.91
C LEU A 246 3.49 -1.03 7.29
N ARG A 247 4.12 -0.02 7.91
CA ARG A 247 4.11 1.37 7.42
C ARG A 247 5.51 1.94 7.41
N LEU A 248 5.75 2.92 6.55
CA LEU A 248 6.96 3.75 6.65
C LEU A 248 6.86 4.64 7.89
N ARG A 249 8.01 5.11 8.42
CA ARG A 249 8.04 6.11 9.50
C ARG A 249 7.23 7.38 9.18
N SER A 250 7.07 7.72 7.90
CA SER A 250 6.19 8.80 7.41
C SER A 250 4.68 8.54 7.58
N GLY A 251 4.28 7.37 8.12
CA GLY A 251 2.88 6.96 8.24
C GLY A 251 2.26 6.42 6.95
N SER A 252 2.93 6.55 5.81
CA SER A 252 2.48 6.04 4.51
C SER A 252 2.53 4.50 4.45
N ARG A 253 1.55 3.89 3.77
CA ARG A 253 1.64 2.46 3.40
C ARG A 253 2.82 2.25 2.46
N LEU A 254 3.47 1.10 2.53
CA LEU A 254 4.51 0.66 1.58
C LEU A 254 3.97 0.36 0.16
N LEU A 255 2.92 1.05 -0.31
CA LEU A 255 2.33 0.81 -1.63
C LEU A 255 2.65 1.91 -2.65
N THR A 256 3.48 2.90 -2.31
CA THR A 256 3.90 3.91 -3.30
C THR A 256 5.01 3.34 -4.19
N HIS A 257 4.78 3.45 -5.50
CA HIS A 257 5.53 2.85 -6.61
C HIS A 257 7.06 3.01 -6.57
N ASN A 258 7.59 3.87 -5.71
CA ASN A 258 9.01 4.20 -5.63
C ASN A 258 9.74 3.49 -4.48
N ASN A 259 9.08 3.05 -3.40
CA ASN A 259 9.79 2.58 -2.19
C ASN A 259 9.53 1.11 -1.82
N ALA A 260 8.70 0.39 -2.58
CA ALA A 260 8.36 -1.00 -2.27
C ALA A 260 8.32 -1.94 -3.49
N ARG A 261 9.03 -1.60 -4.57
CA ARG A 261 9.25 -2.56 -5.65
C ARG A 261 10.11 -3.71 -5.12
N SER A 262 9.46 -4.78 -4.67
CA SER A 262 10.02 -6.11 -4.39
C SER A 262 11.08 -6.20 -3.28
N TYR A 263 10.97 -7.22 -2.41
CA TYR A 263 12.12 -7.67 -1.62
C TYR A 263 13.36 -7.87 -2.52
N VAL A 264 13.18 -8.60 -3.63
CA VAL A 264 14.21 -9.02 -4.58
C VAL A 264 14.88 -7.86 -5.33
N ARG A 265 14.23 -6.71 -5.52
CA ARG A 265 14.88 -5.60 -6.23
C ARG A 265 15.60 -4.63 -5.31
N THR A 266 15.13 -4.46 -4.08
CA THR A 266 15.60 -3.39 -3.19
C THR A 266 16.55 -3.90 -2.10
N TYR A 267 16.38 -5.14 -1.63
CA TYR A 267 17.08 -5.68 -0.46
C TYR A 267 17.82 -6.98 -0.73
N SER A 268 17.99 -7.41 -1.98
CA SER A 268 18.72 -8.65 -2.32
C SER A 268 20.18 -8.67 -1.87
N SER A 269 20.77 -7.50 -1.61
CA SER A 269 22.11 -7.35 -1.04
C SER A 269 22.14 -7.44 0.49
N VAL A 270 20.98 -7.43 1.15
CA VAL A 270 20.84 -7.57 2.60
C VAL A 270 20.68 -9.05 2.92
N GLN A 271 21.40 -9.55 3.92
CA GLN A 271 21.28 -10.94 4.36
C GLN A 271 19.86 -11.25 4.84
N GLU A 272 19.35 -12.42 4.44
CA GLU A 272 17.99 -12.89 4.68
C GLU A 272 17.63 -12.86 6.17
N LEU A 273 18.54 -13.33 7.02
CA LEU A 273 18.38 -13.31 8.47
C LEU A 273 18.19 -11.90 9.04
N SER A 274 18.90 -10.90 8.50
CA SER A 274 18.74 -9.50 8.91
C SER A 274 17.34 -8.99 8.62
N ILE A 275 16.79 -9.36 7.47
CA ILE A 275 15.42 -8.98 7.07
C ILE A 275 14.41 -9.67 7.97
N LEU A 276 14.53 -10.97 8.23
CA LEU A 276 13.58 -11.70 9.08
C LEU A 276 13.53 -11.10 10.49
N ASN A 277 14.70 -10.88 11.11
CA ASN A 277 14.78 -10.23 12.43
C ASN A 277 14.18 -8.82 12.39
N PHE A 278 14.46 -8.07 11.33
CA PHE A 278 13.89 -6.73 11.15
C PHE A 278 12.36 -6.74 10.99
N LEU A 279 11.77 -7.76 10.37
CA LEU A 279 10.32 -7.87 10.19
C LEU A 279 9.59 -8.23 11.48
N LEU A 280 10.29 -8.85 12.44
CA LEU A 280 9.81 -9.08 13.80
C LEU A 280 9.95 -7.83 14.67
N ALA A 281 11.09 -7.13 14.62
CA ALA A 281 11.36 -5.85 15.31
C ALA A 281 10.71 -5.74 16.70
N ASP A 282 11.19 -6.57 17.63
CA ASP A 282 10.71 -6.67 19.02
C ASP A 282 9.27 -7.17 19.18
N ARG A 283 8.70 -7.84 18.17
CA ARG A 283 7.35 -8.41 18.21
C ARG A 283 7.33 -9.84 17.69
N GLY A 284 6.76 -10.73 18.49
CA GLY A 284 6.62 -12.15 18.20
C GLY A 284 7.68 -13.03 18.86
N LEU A 285 8.65 -12.49 19.57
CA LEU A 285 9.67 -13.25 20.31
C LEU A 285 9.65 -12.87 21.80
N ARG A 286 9.79 -13.85 22.71
CA ARG A 286 9.84 -13.67 24.18
C ARG A 286 10.93 -12.68 24.58
N LYS A 287 12.10 -12.85 23.97
CA LYS A 287 13.25 -11.97 24.12
C LYS A 287 13.26 -11.04 22.91
N THR A 288 13.12 -9.74 23.15
CA THR A 288 13.13 -8.72 22.09
C THR A 288 14.55 -8.44 21.58
N SER A 289 15.57 -8.77 22.37
CA SER A 289 16.97 -8.72 21.95
C SER A 289 17.73 -9.90 22.53
N ASP A 290 18.58 -10.56 21.73
CA ASP A 290 19.62 -11.43 22.27
C ASP A 290 20.72 -10.58 22.89
N ARG A 291 21.30 -11.00 24.03
CA ARG A 291 22.08 -10.16 25.00
C ARG A 291 23.32 -9.49 24.35
N ASN A 292 23.59 -9.73 23.06
CA ASN A 292 24.78 -9.27 22.34
C ASN A 292 24.42 -8.64 20.97
N GLY A 293 23.16 -8.27 20.70
CA GLY A 293 22.77 -7.74 19.38
C GLY A 293 22.80 -8.76 18.22
N ARG A 294 23.06 -10.03 18.53
CA ARG A 294 22.98 -11.18 17.62
C ARG A 294 21.58 -11.30 17.00
N LEU A 295 21.56 -11.57 15.70
CA LEU A 295 20.35 -11.88 14.95
C LEU A 295 19.92 -13.32 15.28
N TYR A 296 18.65 -13.51 15.60
CA TYR A 296 18.11 -14.86 15.75
C TYR A 296 18.18 -15.59 14.41
N ASN A 297 18.73 -16.79 14.40
CA ASN A 297 18.50 -17.70 13.28
C ASN A 297 17.06 -18.22 13.30
N LEU A 298 16.63 -18.93 12.26
CA LEU A 298 15.24 -19.34 12.14
C LEU A 298 14.79 -20.30 13.25
N ASP A 299 15.63 -21.25 13.65
CA ASP A 299 15.34 -22.19 14.75
C ASP A 299 15.22 -21.47 16.10
N GLU A 300 16.07 -20.47 16.34
CA GLU A 300 15.99 -19.62 17.52
C GLU A 300 14.75 -18.74 17.51
N MET A 301 14.35 -18.20 16.35
CA MET A 301 13.08 -17.48 16.23
C MET A 301 11.90 -18.38 16.56
N ILE A 302 11.91 -19.65 16.11
CA ILE A 302 10.87 -20.63 16.43
C ILE A 302 10.83 -20.89 17.94
N ALA A 303 11.97 -21.17 18.56
CA ALA A 303 12.06 -21.46 19.98
C ALA A 303 11.68 -20.25 20.86
N GLN A 304 12.05 -19.04 20.44
CA GLN A 304 11.73 -17.80 21.14
C GLN A 304 10.35 -17.26 20.81
N PHE A 305 9.61 -17.86 19.87
CA PHE A 305 8.35 -17.30 19.43
C PHE A 305 7.35 -17.19 20.61
N ASP A 306 6.81 -15.99 20.80
CA ASP A 306 5.76 -15.70 21.76
C ASP A 306 4.80 -14.66 21.19
N ILE A 307 3.60 -15.16 20.92
CA ILE A 307 2.50 -14.38 20.38
C ILE A 307 2.05 -13.24 21.31
N SER A 308 2.22 -13.36 22.64
CA SER A 308 1.79 -12.33 23.59
C SER A 308 2.49 -10.99 23.39
N THR A 309 3.67 -10.99 22.77
CA THR A 309 4.48 -9.80 22.47
C THR A 309 4.00 -9.05 21.21
N ILE A 310 3.10 -9.63 20.43
CA ILE A 310 2.58 -9.02 19.20
C ILE A 310 1.58 -7.91 19.57
N THR A 311 1.66 -6.75 18.91
CA THR A 311 0.71 -5.64 19.12
C THR A 311 -0.02 -5.27 17.84
N SER A 312 -1.25 -4.76 17.97
CA SER A 312 -2.08 -4.30 16.86
C SER A 312 -1.62 -2.95 16.25
N LYS A 313 -0.62 -2.28 16.85
CA LYS A 313 -0.04 -1.03 16.34
C LYS A 313 0.67 -1.29 15.02
N ALA A 314 0.66 -0.32 14.10
CA ALA A 314 1.47 -0.45 12.89
C ALA A 314 2.96 -0.61 13.24
N LEU A 315 3.69 -1.46 12.52
CA LEU A 315 5.15 -1.51 12.60
C LEU A 315 5.70 -0.44 11.67
N LEU A 316 6.36 0.57 12.24
CA LEU A 316 6.98 1.66 11.49
C LEU A 316 8.39 1.26 11.05
N ILE A 317 8.56 0.99 9.76
CA ILE A 317 9.85 0.67 9.15
C ILE A 317 10.69 1.94 9.01
N ASN A 318 11.94 1.84 9.46
CA ASN A 318 13.01 2.72 9.02
C ASN A 318 13.89 1.96 8.01
N THR A 319 13.71 2.22 6.72
CA THR A 319 14.50 1.58 5.66
C THR A 319 15.99 1.90 5.78
N TYR A 320 16.37 3.05 6.34
CA TYR A 320 17.79 3.39 6.58
C TYR A 320 18.48 2.43 7.56
N LYS A 321 17.76 1.80 8.51
CA LYS A 321 18.34 0.80 9.42
C LYS A 321 18.60 -0.56 8.74
N LEU A 322 17.92 -0.85 7.64
CA LEU A 322 18.15 -2.04 6.80
C LEU A 322 19.32 -1.85 5.83
N MET A 323 19.57 -0.61 5.39
CA MET A 323 20.53 -0.31 4.32
C MET A 323 21.96 -0.04 4.77
N LYS A 324 22.27 -0.07 6.08
CA LYS A 324 23.66 0.08 6.57
C LYS A 324 24.41 -1.26 6.42
N PRO A 325 25.40 -1.36 5.51
CA PRO A 325 26.20 -2.58 5.32
C PRO A 325 27.10 -2.90 6.54
N GLU A 326 27.34 -1.91 7.41
CA GLU A 326 28.17 -2.04 8.62
C GLU A 326 27.65 -3.10 9.61
N ARG A 327 26.33 -3.40 9.61
CA ARG A 327 25.77 -4.54 10.37
C ARG A 327 26.10 -5.92 9.77
N GLN A 328 26.53 -5.96 8.51
CA GLN A 328 27.00 -7.19 7.85
C GLN A 328 28.50 -7.43 8.13
N GLU A 329 29.29 -6.37 8.34
CA GLU A 329 30.64 -6.49 8.91
C GLU A 329 30.60 -7.04 10.34
N THR A 330 29.57 -6.69 11.12
CA THR A 330 29.36 -7.29 12.45
C THR A 330 29.13 -8.80 12.42
N LEU A 331 28.78 -9.41 11.27
CA LEU A 331 28.69 -10.88 11.16
C LEU A 331 30.07 -11.54 10.96
N LEU A 332 31.01 -10.82 10.33
CA LEU A 332 32.44 -11.17 10.39
C LEU A 332 32.99 -10.94 11.80
N GLU A 333 32.50 -9.92 12.52
CA GLU A 333 32.85 -9.69 13.93
C GLU A 333 32.14 -10.66 14.90
N GLN A 334 30.99 -11.25 14.56
CA GLN A 334 30.33 -12.26 15.40
C GLN A 334 31.04 -13.62 15.38
N GLN A 335 31.80 -13.91 14.31
CA GLN A 335 32.79 -14.97 14.35
C GLN A 335 33.97 -14.64 15.28
N LEU A 336 34.22 -13.35 15.57
CA LEU A 336 35.15 -12.89 16.60
C LEU A 336 34.49 -12.79 17.99
N GLU A 337 33.18 -12.53 18.13
CA GLU A 337 32.47 -12.45 19.43
C GLU A 337 32.27 -13.81 20.11
N LEU A 338 32.28 -14.92 19.37
CA LEU A 338 32.35 -16.26 19.99
C LEU A 338 33.61 -16.43 20.85
N ASP A 339 34.70 -15.71 20.53
CA ASP A 339 35.89 -15.65 21.38
C ASP A 339 35.71 -14.69 22.57
N GLU A 340 34.75 -13.75 22.53
CA GLU A 340 34.48 -12.77 23.59
C GLU A 340 33.42 -13.23 24.61
N GLU A 341 32.40 -14.01 24.22
CA GLU A 341 31.50 -14.69 25.18
C GLU A 341 32.29 -15.61 26.11
N MET A 342 33.37 -16.22 25.60
CA MET A 342 34.29 -17.02 26.39
C MET A 342 35.00 -16.17 27.47
N ARG A 343 35.23 -14.87 27.21
CA ARG A 343 35.78 -13.93 28.21
C ARG A 343 34.78 -13.57 29.31
N LEU A 344 33.47 -13.45 29.01
CA LEU A 344 32.43 -13.19 30.01
C LEU A 344 32.28 -14.36 31.00
N PHE A 345 32.37 -15.60 30.51
CA PHE A 345 32.36 -16.81 31.35
C PHE A 345 33.61 -16.96 32.23
N ASP A 346 34.72 -16.35 31.83
CA ASP A 346 35.95 -16.29 32.63
C ASP A 346 35.93 -15.12 33.63
N MET A 347 35.23 -14.02 33.35
CA MET A 347 35.24 -12.80 34.19
C MET A 347 34.28 -12.88 35.40
N PHE A 348 33.18 -13.61 35.29
CA PHE A 348 32.24 -13.85 36.39
C PHE A 348 32.23 -15.33 36.75
N ASP A 349 32.48 -15.64 38.02
CA ASP A 349 32.45 -17.02 38.55
C ASP A 349 31.23 -17.77 37.98
N ARG A 350 31.48 -18.85 37.24
CA ARG A 350 30.49 -19.70 36.59
C ARG A 350 29.37 -20.10 37.54
N ASN A 351 29.66 -20.21 38.83
CA ASN A 351 28.66 -20.55 39.84
C ASN A 351 27.68 -19.40 40.13
N PHE A 352 28.11 -18.14 40.08
CA PHE A 352 27.24 -16.99 40.37
C PHE A 352 26.20 -16.78 39.26
N LEU A 353 26.60 -16.89 37.98
CA LEU A 353 25.66 -16.76 36.86
C LEU A 353 24.76 -18.00 36.68
N LYS A 354 25.26 -19.22 36.96
CA LYS A 354 24.42 -20.43 36.99
C LYS A 354 23.34 -20.34 38.06
N ASN A 355 23.68 -19.80 39.24
CA ASN A 355 22.69 -19.58 40.30
C ASN A 355 21.66 -18.49 39.96
N MET A 356 21.91 -17.70 38.91
CA MET A 356 21.03 -16.67 38.40
C MET A 356 20.13 -17.15 37.26
N GLU A 357 20.16 -18.44 36.85
CA GLU A 357 19.21 -18.96 35.87
C GLU A 357 17.78 -18.66 36.35
N PHE A 358 17.15 -17.79 35.56
CA PHE A 358 15.98 -16.95 35.84
C PHE A 358 14.73 -17.75 36.23
N SER A 359 14.73 -18.36 37.43
CA SER A 359 13.53 -18.89 38.06
C SER A 359 12.75 -17.76 38.72
N ASP A 360 11.43 -17.75 38.49
CA ASP A 360 10.46 -16.67 38.76
C ASP A 360 10.24 -16.24 40.23
N SER A 361 11.28 -16.21 41.07
CA SER A 361 11.18 -15.61 42.41
C SER A 361 12.48 -15.00 42.90
N ILE A 362 12.93 -13.91 42.25
CA ILE A 362 13.93 -13.00 42.84
C ILE A 362 13.27 -12.30 44.03
N SER A 363 13.29 -12.93 45.21
CA SER A 363 12.74 -12.36 46.45
C SER A 363 13.84 -12.05 47.47
N LYS A 364 15.03 -11.62 47.01
CA LYS A 364 16.07 -11.13 47.92
C LYS A 364 16.74 -9.87 47.39
N SER A 365 16.20 -8.71 47.81
CA SER A 365 16.78 -7.37 47.64
C SER A 365 18.27 -7.25 48.04
N SER A 366 18.82 -8.24 48.75
CA SER A 366 20.26 -8.35 49.05
C SER A 366 21.12 -8.67 47.82
N GLU A 367 20.64 -9.51 46.91
CA GLU A 367 21.40 -9.98 45.74
C GLU A 367 21.51 -8.87 44.68
N LEU A 368 20.42 -8.12 44.46
CA LEU A 368 20.42 -6.93 43.60
C LEU A 368 21.31 -5.81 44.18
N ARG A 369 21.26 -5.59 45.50
CA ARG A 369 22.16 -4.64 46.17
C ARG A 369 23.62 -5.01 46.01
N GLU A 370 23.96 -6.29 46.15
CA GLU A 370 25.33 -6.77 45.98
C GLU A 370 25.80 -6.67 44.52
N PHE A 371 24.90 -6.93 43.56
CA PHE A 371 25.16 -6.76 42.14
C PHE A 371 25.44 -5.30 41.76
N LEU A 372 24.60 -4.35 42.18
CA LEU A 372 24.81 -2.92 41.88
C LEU A 372 26.09 -2.37 42.55
N LYS A 373 26.47 -2.89 43.73
CA LYS A 373 27.79 -2.62 44.34
C LYS A 373 28.95 -3.17 43.51
N LYS A 374 28.83 -4.38 42.95
CA LYS A 374 29.84 -4.98 42.06
C LYS A 374 29.99 -4.23 40.73
N VAL A 375 28.87 -3.81 40.13
CA VAL A 375 28.86 -3.01 38.90
C VAL A 375 29.58 -1.68 39.11
N ARG A 376 29.35 -1.01 40.26
CA ARG A 376 30.05 0.22 40.65
C ARG A 376 31.55 0.02 40.94
N SER A 377 31.93 -1.08 41.58
CA SER A 377 33.34 -1.35 41.91
C SER A 377 34.14 -1.79 40.68
N SER A 378 33.47 -2.25 39.64
CA SER A 378 34.08 -2.39 38.32
C SER A 378 34.20 -1.01 37.67
N CYS A 379 35.42 -0.59 37.34
CA CYS A 379 35.64 0.62 36.53
C CYS A 379 35.43 0.35 35.03
N VAL A 380 34.59 -0.63 34.68
CA VAL A 380 34.45 -1.12 33.30
C VAL A 380 33.40 -0.28 32.57
N ASP A 381 33.76 0.19 31.38
CA ASP A 381 32.83 0.80 30.44
C ASP A 381 31.79 -0.24 30.01
N TYR A 382 30.55 -0.07 30.47
CA TYR A 382 29.44 -0.94 30.09
C TYR A 382 28.84 -0.48 28.78
N ASP A 383 28.64 -1.40 27.84
CA ASP A 383 27.86 -1.19 26.63
C ASP A 383 26.38 -0.96 27.00
N ASP A 384 25.81 0.12 26.42
CA ASP A 384 24.40 0.53 26.49
C ASP A 384 23.43 -0.66 26.37
N TYR A 385 23.79 -1.63 25.52
CA TYR A 385 23.02 -2.84 25.29
C TYR A 385 22.78 -3.64 26.59
N TRP A 386 23.84 -3.92 27.35
CA TRP A 386 23.76 -4.81 28.52
C TRP A 386 22.99 -4.17 29.65
N ILE A 387 23.15 -2.86 29.78
CA ILE A 387 22.45 -2.02 30.72
C ILE A 387 20.95 -2.09 30.45
N GLU A 388 20.52 -1.84 29.21
CA GLU A 388 19.10 -1.90 28.83
C GLU A 388 18.50 -3.28 29.17
N LYS A 389 19.25 -4.35 28.89
CA LYS A 389 18.79 -5.70 29.18
C LYS A 389 18.75 -6.00 30.68
N LEU A 390 19.63 -5.41 31.47
CA LEU A 390 19.61 -5.53 32.91
C LEU A 390 18.40 -4.81 33.50
N VAL A 391 18.17 -3.56 33.08
CA VAL A 391 17.03 -2.73 33.52
C VAL A 391 15.70 -3.42 33.22
N LYS A 392 15.54 -4.03 32.05
CA LYS A 392 14.31 -4.77 31.65
C LYS A 392 13.99 -5.98 32.52
N VAL A 393 14.97 -6.56 33.20
CA VAL A 393 14.82 -7.79 33.99
C VAL A 393 14.55 -7.50 35.47
N LEU A 394 14.71 -6.25 35.90
CA LEU A 394 14.46 -5.87 37.29
C LEU A 394 12.97 -6.05 37.64
N PRO A 395 12.64 -6.68 38.79
CA PRO A 395 11.26 -6.79 39.25
C PRO A 395 10.60 -5.41 39.37
N LYS A 396 9.31 -5.33 39.03
CA LYS A 396 8.54 -4.07 38.99
C LYS A 396 7.76 -3.83 40.29
N ASP A 397 8.41 -3.97 41.44
CA ASP A 397 7.82 -3.78 42.76
C ASP A 397 8.44 -2.60 43.53
N ASN A 398 7.76 -2.14 44.59
CA ASN A 398 8.23 -1.02 45.40
C ASN A 398 9.59 -1.30 46.05
N GLU A 399 9.89 -2.55 46.41
CA GLU A 399 11.18 -2.93 47.00
C GLU A 399 12.35 -2.79 46.01
N THR A 400 12.14 -3.15 44.73
CA THR A 400 13.14 -2.92 43.68
C THR A 400 13.31 -1.44 43.40
N ASN A 401 12.23 -0.66 43.39
CA ASN A 401 12.30 0.80 43.27
C ASN A 401 13.10 1.44 44.43
N ASP A 402 12.87 1.00 45.67
CA ASP A 402 13.62 1.48 46.83
C ASP A 402 15.11 1.11 46.74
N ALA A 403 15.44 -0.12 46.32
CA ALA A 403 16.82 -0.55 46.08
C ALA A 403 17.50 0.26 44.97
N LEU A 404 16.75 0.58 43.90
CA LEU A 404 17.22 1.46 42.82
C LEU A 404 17.43 2.89 43.30
N ILE A 405 16.50 3.48 44.06
CA ILE A 405 16.66 4.80 44.69
C ILE A 405 17.88 4.79 45.62
N GLU A 406 18.05 3.74 46.42
CA GLU A 406 19.19 3.59 47.33
C GLU A 406 20.51 3.52 46.53
N SER A 407 20.53 2.76 45.43
CA SER A 407 21.69 2.69 44.54
C SER A 407 22.05 4.05 43.89
N LEU A 408 21.02 4.80 43.50
CA LEU A 408 21.16 6.17 43.01
C LEU A 408 21.75 7.08 44.11
N LYS A 409 21.27 6.97 45.36
CA LYS A 409 21.83 7.71 46.52
C LYS A 409 23.31 7.41 46.75
N PHE A 410 23.74 6.15 46.61
CA PHE A 410 25.13 5.73 46.79
C PHE A 410 26.11 6.29 45.74
N GLY A 411 25.63 6.83 44.61
CA GLY A 411 26.44 7.24 43.46
C GLY A 411 27.06 8.64 43.54
N THR A 412 26.69 9.49 44.51
CA THR A 412 27.03 10.93 44.49
C THR A 412 28.49 11.28 44.77
N ASP A 413 29.24 10.44 45.49
CA ASP A 413 30.50 10.88 46.08
C ASP A 413 31.74 10.90 45.15
N LYS A 414 31.69 10.36 43.91
CA LYS A 414 32.87 10.31 43.01
C LYS A 414 32.55 10.41 41.50
N LEU A 415 31.63 11.28 41.11
CA LEU A 415 31.16 11.39 39.72
C LEU A 415 31.99 12.35 38.84
N SER A 416 33.22 11.96 38.52
CA SER A 416 33.99 12.60 37.45
C SER A 416 34.02 11.71 36.20
N ASN A 417 33.23 12.09 35.18
CA ASN A 417 33.34 11.70 33.76
C ASN A 417 33.18 10.22 33.33
N GLN A 418 31.96 9.66 33.33
CA GLN A 418 31.65 8.48 32.49
C GLN A 418 30.26 8.61 31.83
N ASN A 419 30.21 8.73 30.50
CA ASN A 419 28.97 8.78 29.70
C ASN A 419 28.07 7.56 29.99
N ASN A 420 28.68 6.39 30.17
CA ASN A 420 28.00 5.13 30.47
C ASN A 420 27.24 5.21 31.80
N PHE A 421 27.84 5.81 32.83
CA PHE A 421 27.16 5.99 34.12
C PHE A 421 25.86 6.79 33.99
N TYR A 422 25.90 7.90 33.25
CA TYR A 422 24.71 8.72 33.01
C TYR A 422 23.68 7.98 32.15
N PHE A 423 24.11 7.26 31.12
CA PHE A 423 23.20 6.45 30.30
C PHE A 423 22.49 5.37 31.13
N ILE A 424 23.22 4.67 32.00
CA ILE A 424 22.66 3.68 32.94
C ILE A 424 21.61 4.34 33.82
N HIS A 425 21.96 5.43 34.47
CA HIS A 425 21.07 6.06 35.43
C HIS A 425 19.86 6.70 34.76
N LEU A 426 19.99 7.33 33.59
CA LEU A 426 18.84 7.82 32.83
C LEU A 426 17.95 6.68 32.34
N SER A 427 18.52 5.55 31.92
CA SER A 427 17.76 4.36 31.53
C SER A 427 17.02 3.72 32.70
N LEU A 428 17.64 3.69 33.88
CA LEU A 428 17.00 3.26 35.12
C LEU A 428 15.87 4.21 35.54
N ILE A 429 16.13 5.52 35.54
CA ILE A 429 15.11 6.55 35.85
C ILE A 429 13.93 6.43 34.88
N LYS A 430 14.21 6.22 33.59
CA LYS A 430 13.20 6.00 32.55
C LYS A 430 12.31 4.78 32.86
N GLU A 431 12.90 3.66 33.26
CA GLU A 431 12.13 2.46 33.62
C GLU A 431 11.28 2.70 34.87
N ILE A 432 11.84 3.37 35.88
CA ILE A 432 11.14 3.76 37.11
C ILE A 432 9.90 4.61 36.78
N ILE A 433 10.04 5.62 35.90
CA ILE A 433 8.92 6.48 35.47
C ILE A 433 7.90 5.70 34.64
N SER A 434 8.35 4.80 33.77
CA SER A 434 7.49 3.95 32.92
C SER A 434 6.55 3.08 33.76
N ASN A 435 6.97 2.66 34.96
CA ASN A 435 6.16 1.88 35.89
C ASN A 435 5.06 2.71 36.60
N GLY A 436 5.04 4.03 36.44
CA GLY A 436 3.89 4.87 36.83
C GLY A 436 3.85 5.30 38.29
N ASP A 437 4.91 5.07 39.08
CA ASP A 437 5.00 5.65 40.42
C ASP A 437 5.24 7.16 40.31
N LYS A 438 4.20 7.93 40.62
CA LYS A 438 4.23 9.39 40.51
C LYS A 438 5.08 10.06 41.59
N ASN A 439 5.34 9.38 42.70
CA ASN A 439 6.05 9.96 43.84
C ASN A 439 7.57 10.00 43.61
N LEU A 440 8.07 9.08 42.79
CA LEU A 440 9.49 8.90 42.50
C LEU A 440 10.12 10.10 41.79
N TRP A 441 9.51 10.64 40.73
CA TRP A 441 10.04 11.84 40.06
C TRP A 441 10.08 13.07 40.99
N ASN A 442 9.17 13.11 41.98
CA ASN A 442 9.17 14.17 42.98
C ASN A 442 10.24 14.01 44.06
N CYS A 443 10.98 12.91 44.10
CA CYS A 443 12.16 12.80 44.96
C CYS A 443 13.17 13.89 44.58
N ASP A 444 13.50 14.75 45.53
CA ASP A 444 14.50 15.82 45.36
C ASP A 444 15.83 15.28 44.81
N PHE A 445 16.16 14.02 45.13
CA PHE A 445 17.32 13.33 44.60
C PHE A 445 17.29 13.20 43.06
N ILE A 446 16.20 12.70 42.47
CA ILE A 446 16.09 12.49 41.02
C ILE A 446 16.08 13.84 40.29
N LYS A 447 15.35 14.83 40.82
CA LYS A 447 15.35 16.21 40.28
C LYS A 447 16.75 16.81 40.28
N ASN A 448 17.48 16.70 41.39
CA ASN A 448 18.83 17.24 41.49
C ASN A 448 19.82 16.51 40.56
N PHE A 449 19.70 15.19 40.41
CA PHE A 449 20.53 14.40 39.49
C PHE A 449 20.34 14.84 38.03
N VAL A 450 19.08 14.97 37.59
CA VAL A 450 18.76 15.43 36.21
C VAL A 450 19.19 16.89 36.00
N ARG A 451 19.02 17.76 37.01
CA ARG A 451 19.46 19.17 36.93
C ARG A 451 20.99 19.31 36.84
N GLN A 452 21.75 18.49 37.55
CA GLN A 452 23.21 18.44 37.40
C GLN A 452 23.61 18.10 35.96
N PHE A 453 22.83 17.26 35.28
CA PHE A 453 23.07 16.89 33.89
C PHE A 453 22.76 18.03 32.89
N LEU A 454 21.66 18.76 33.10
CA LEU A 454 21.30 19.96 32.30
C LEU A 454 22.35 21.08 32.41
N ASN A 455 22.85 21.31 33.63
CA ASN A 455 23.77 22.42 33.94
C ASN A 455 25.23 22.14 33.60
N ASN A 456 25.59 20.90 33.27
CA ASN A 456 27.00 20.55 33.03
C ASN A 456 27.43 21.10 31.65
N THR A 457 28.02 22.29 31.66
CA THR A 457 28.55 22.94 30.45
C THR A 457 29.69 22.16 29.79
N THR A 458 30.36 21.29 30.55
CA THR A 458 31.52 20.50 30.09
C THR A 458 31.14 19.21 29.36
N PHE A 459 29.85 18.88 29.25
CA PHE A 459 29.40 17.71 28.51
C PHE A 459 29.28 18.00 27.02
N ASP A 460 30.39 18.36 26.39
CA ASP A 460 30.51 18.19 24.94
C ASP A 460 30.61 16.67 24.67
N GLY A 461 29.59 16.09 24.03
CA GLY A 461 29.88 14.97 23.13
C GLY A 461 29.25 13.59 23.35
N SER A 462 27.96 13.45 23.68
CA SER A 462 27.24 12.32 23.06
C SER A 462 25.79 12.64 22.70
N ALA A 463 25.50 12.56 21.40
CA ALA A 463 24.13 12.60 20.90
C ALA A 463 23.27 11.51 21.55
N VAL A 464 23.89 10.39 21.97
CA VAL A 464 23.24 9.26 22.65
C VAL A 464 22.63 9.68 23.99
N VAL A 465 23.41 10.28 24.90
CA VAL A 465 22.89 10.64 26.22
C VAL A 465 21.83 11.74 26.11
N MET A 466 22.04 12.74 25.24
CA MET A 466 21.03 13.77 24.97
C MET A 466 19.76 13.17 24.36
N ASN A 467 19.89 12.19 23.48
CA ASN A 467 18.74 11.48 22.92
C ASN A 467 17.97 10.72 24.00
N THR A 468 18.66 10.03 24.93
CA THR A 468 18.04 9.35 26.08
C THR A 468 17.34 10.34 27.00
N LEU A 469 17.95 11.50 27.27
CA LEU A 469 17.36 12.57 28.07
C LEU A 469 16.08 13.14 27.43
N PHE A 470 16.10 13.48 26.14
CA PHE A 470 14.88 14.00 25.48
C PHE A 470 13.80 12.91 25.29
N MET A 471 14.18 11.65 25.17
CA MET A 471 13.23 10.53 25.24
C MET A 471 12.55 10.46 26.61
N LEU A 472 13.31 10.66 27.70
CA LEU A 472 12.77 10.74 29.06
C LEU A 472 11.80 11.91 29.20
N TYR A 473 12.18 13.11 28.78
CA TYR A 473 11.29 14.28 28.82
C TYR A 473 10.03 14.11 27.99
N ARG A 474 10.14 13.47 26.82
CA ARG A 474 8.97 13.13 26.00
C ARG A 474 8.02 12.18 26.74
N GLU A 475 8.54 11.16 27.42
CA GLU A 475 7.71 10.24 28.21
C GLU A 475 7.08 10.93 29.42
N LEU A 476 7.81 11.83 30.08
CA LEU A 476 7.28 12.68 31.15
C LEU A 476 6.12 13.56 30.66
N GLU A 477 6.27 14.16 29.48
CA GLU A 477 5.18 14.92 28.82
C GLU A 477 3.99 14.04 28.46
N GLU A 478 4.21 12.84 27.91
CA GLU A 478 3.11 11.90 27.61
C GLU A 478 2.33 11.47 28.86
N LYS A 479 2.94 11.54 30.03
CA LYS A 479 2.35 11.18 31.33
C LYS A 479 1.87 12.38 32.14
N ASN A 480 1.94 13.62 31.61
CA ASN A 480 1.58 14.87 32.30
C ASN A 480 2.32 15.06 33.64
N PHE A 481 3.62 14.74 33.71
CA PHE A 481 4.43 15.05 34.88
C PHE A 481 4.79 16.54 34.95
N SER A 482 4.86 17.09 36.16
CA SER A 482 5.27 18.48 36.41
C SER A 482 6.79 18.56 36.64
N TYR A 483 7.47 19.38 35.84
CA TYR A 483 8.89 19.71 35.95
C TYR A 483 9.17 21.12 35.39
N GLU A 484 10.42 21.59 35.51
CA GLU A 484 10.84 22.88 34.98
C GLU A 484 11.04 22.81 33.46
N ASP A 485 10.02 23.26 32.72
CA ASP A 485 9.96 23.15 31.25
C ASP A 485 10.91 24.13 30.52
N GLU A 486 11.17 25.31 31.07
CA GLU A 486 11.76 26.42 30.31
C GLU A 486 13.22 26.19 29.91
N GLU A 487 14.06 25.72 30.83
CA GLU A 487 15.47 25.41 30.57
C GLU A 487 15.62 24.25 29.58
N VAL A 488 14.75 23.23 29.69
CA VAL A 488 14.76 22.05 28.82
C VAL A 488 14.41 22.43 27.39
N VAL A 489 13.39 23.28 27.19
CA VAL A 489 13.02 23.75 25.85
C VAL A 489 14.09 24.66 25.25
N GLN A 490 14.69 25.55 26.03
CA GLN A 490 15.80 26.38 25.54
C GLN A 490 16.97 25.51 25.08
N LYS A 491 17.34 24.50 25.86
CA LYS A 491 18.39 23.55 25.49
C LYS A 491 18.01 22.73 24.25
N ALA A 492 16.75 22.32 24.12
CA ALA A 492 16.23 21.62 22.95
C ALA A 492 16.39 22.46 21.67
N LEU A 493 15.98 23.73 21.72
CA LEU A 493 16.08 24.67 20.60
C LEU A 493 17.54 24.98 20.24
N GLN A 494 18.42 25.15 21.22
CA GLN A 494 19.86 25.32 20.99
C GLN A 494 20.45 24.10 20.27
N LEU A 495 20.14 22.89 20.74
CA LEU A 495 20.64 21.66 20.12
C LEU A 495 20.08 21.43 18.72
N LEU A 496 18.86 21.90 18.42
CA LEU A 496 18.34 21.85 17.06
C LEU A 496 19.19 22.65 16.08
N ASN A 497 19.76 23.78 16.52
CA ASN A 497 20.68 24.59 15.73
C ASN A 497 22.05 23.93 15.56
N ASP A 498 22.61 23.45 16.67
CA ASP A 498 24.02 23.09 16.75
C ASP A 498 24.28 21.64 16.32
N SER A 499 23.29 20.74 16.46
CA SER A 499 23.47 19.31 16.22
C SER A 499 23.52 18.92 14.74
N VAL A 500 24.41 17.98 14.41
CA VAL A 500 24.47 17.31 13.11
C VAL A 500 23.61 16.02 13.10
N ASP A 501 23.29 15.47 14.28
CA ASP A 501 22.64 14.16 14.41
C ASP A 501 21.14 14.18 14.04
N SER A 502 20.78 13.35 13.05
CA SER A 502 19.40 13.26 12.55
C SER A 502 18.43 12.58 13.52
N VAL A 503 18.91 11.66 14.37
CA VAL A 503 18.08 10.90 15.32
C VAL A 503 17.69 11.81 16.48
N LEU A 504 18.67 12.51 17.07
CA LEU A 504 18.46 13.50 18.11
C LEU A 504 17.49 14.58 17.65
N LYS A 505 17.61 15.08 16.41
CA LYS A 505 16.66 16.05 15.85
C LYS A 505 15.22 15.54 15.82
N VAL A 506 15.00 14.28 15.41
CA VAL A 506 13.67 13.66 15.41
C VAL A 506 13.13 13.53 16.82
N THR A 507 13.96 13.12 17.78
CA THR A 507 13.56 12.98 19.19
C THR A 507 13.22 14.33 19.81
N ILE A 508 14.05 15.35 19.60
CA ILE A 508 13.79 16.72 20.06
C ILE A 508 12.49 17.23 19.42
N CYS A 509 12.30 17.06 18.11
CA CYS A 509 11.04 17.46 17.46
C CYS A 509 9.82 16.77 18.07
N SER A 510 9.93 15.48 18.36
CA SER A 510 8.85 14.73 19.01
C SER A 510 8.56 15.21 20.43
N TYR A 511 9.58 15.66 21.16
CA TYR A 511 9.43 16.32 22.46
C TYR A 511 8.75 17.69 22.32
N LEU A 512 9.26 18.53 21.41
CA LEU A 512 8.72 19.87 21.15
C LEU A 512 7.25 19.82 20.74
N ASP A 513 6.84 18.86 19.90
CA ASP A 513 5.44 18.70 19.51
C ASP A 513 4.51 18.42 20.70
N LYS A 514 5.00 17.63 21.67
CA LYS A 514 4.25 17.28 22.88
C LYS A 514 4.11 18.48 23.79
N ILE A 515 5.22 19.15 24.08
CA ILE A 515 5.20 20.30 24.98
C ILE A 515 4.47 21.49 24.36
N PHE A 516 4.68 21.80 23.07
CA PHE A 516 3.99 22.89 22.35
C PHE A 516 2.49 22.60 22.17
N GLY A 517 2.09 21.34 22.11
CA GLY A 517 0.69 20.96 22.17
C GLY A 517 0.02 21.25 23.52
N ARG A 518 0.79 21.33 24.62
CA ARG A 518 0.31 21.63 25.98
C ARG A 518 0.44 23.11 26.35
N LYS A 519 1.62 23.67 26.13
CA LYS A 519 2.03 25.03 26.48
C LYS A 519 2.87 25.59 25.35
N TYR A 520 2.63 26.82 24.92
CA TYR A 520 3.48 27.52 23.98
C TYR A 520 3.53 28.99 24.38
N ASN A 521 4.69 29.63 24.28
CA ASN A 521 4.89 30.99 24.79
C ASN A 521 5.73 31.84 23.83
N THR A 522 5.71 33.16 24.08
CA THR A 522 6.38 34.18 23.26
C THR A 522 7.90 34.01 23.24
N CYS A 523 8.51 33.56 24.34
CA CYS A 523 9.94 33.31 24.42
C CYS A 523 10.36 32.21 23.43
N TRP A 524 9.63 31.09 23.39
CA TRP A 524 9.92 29.97 22.49
C TRP A 524 9.68 30.33 21.03
N ALA A 525 8.59 31.05 20.72
CA ALA A 525 8.35 31.58 19.38
C ALA A 525 9.51 32.47 18.91
N SER A 526 10.01 33.35 19.78
CA SER A 526 11.14 34.24 19.48
C SER A 526 12.42 33.46 19.20
N SER A 527 12.72 32.42 19.99
CA SER A 527 13.86 31.54 19.75
C SER A 527 13.76 30.80 18.41
N ILE A 528 12.58 30.32 18.01
CA ILE A 528 12.38 29.65 16.72
C ILE A 528 12.59 30.61 15.54
N ILE A 529 12.16 31.87 15.69
CA ILE A 529 12.36 32.89 14.67
C ILE A 529 13.86 33.22 14.51
N GLU A 530 14.60 33.32 15.61
CA GLU A 530 16.06 33.44 15.55
C GLU A 530 16.72 32.24 14.88
N LEU A 531 16.22 31.02 15.08
CA LEU A 531 16.70 29.83 14.34
C LEU A 531 16.40 29.89 12.84
N LEU A 532 15.21 30.37 12.46
CA LEU A 532 14.86 30.59 11.05
C LEU A 532 15.79 31.60 10.37
N LYS A 533 16.30 32.59 11.12
CA LYS A 533 17.31 33.54 10.64
C LYS A 533 18.72 32.93 10.57
N THR A 534 19.19 32.32 11.66
CA THR A 534 20.59 31.88 11.85
C THR A 534 20.96 30.60 11.09
N SER A 535 19.99 29.74 10.77
CA SER A 535 20.17 28.51 9.97
C SER A 535 20.85 28.71 8.60
N ASN A 536 21.12 29.96 8.20
CA ASN A 536 21.76 30.33 6.94
C ASN A 536 23.20 30.90 7.05
N SER A 537 23.76 31.08 8.26
CA SER A 537 25.11 31.64 8.44
C SER A 537 26.28 30.65 8.20
N GLY A 538 25.96 29.43 7.76
CA GLY A 538 26.95 28.38 7.46
C GLY A 538 27.45 28.36 6.01
N SER A 539 28.62 27.74 5.79
CA SER A 539 29.27 27.62 4.48
C SER A 539 28.39 26.93 3.41
N PRO A 540 28.65 27.16 2.11
CA PRO A 540 27.84 26.65 0.99
C PRO A 540 27.57 25.13 1.03
N HIS A 541 28.51 24.35 1.55
CA HIS A 541 28.38 22.89 1.66
C HIS A 541 27.35 22.41 2.70
N LYS A 542 26.89 23.26 3.62
CA LYS A 542 25.83 22.92 4.59
C LYS A 542 24.39 23.19 4.09
N ARG A 543 24.21 23.67 2.84
CA ARG A 543 22.91 24.20 2.35
C ARG A 543 21.85 23.16 1.93
N THR A 544 22.25 21.96 1.53
CA THR A 544 21.33 20.95 0.96
C THR A 544 20.31 20.39 1.96
N GLY A 545 20.60 20.45 3.27
CA GLY A 545 19.70 20.02 4.34
C GLY A 545 18.70 21.08 4.84
N SER A 546 18.71 22.30 4.31
CA SER A 546 17.97 23.43 4.91
C SER A 546 16.46 23.45 4.62
N SER A 547 15.99 22.85 3.52
CA SER A 547 14.58 22.96 3.09
C SER A 547 13.62 22.22 4.04
N ALA A 548 13.89 20.94 4.32
CA ALA A 548 13.06 20.13 5.23
C ALA A 548 13.01 20.72 6.65
N TRP A 549 14.08 21.35 7.11
CA TRP A 549 14.10 21.98 8.44
C TRP A 549 13.41 23.34 8.48
N ARG A 550 13.45 24.13 7.41
CA ARG A 550 12.62 25.33 7.28
C ARG A 550 11.14 24.98 7.28
N GLU A 551 10.76 23.95 6.54
CA GLU A 551 9.40 23.40 6.57
C GLU A 551 9.00 23.07 8.02
N ARG A 552 9.90 22.42 8.76
CA ARG A 552 9.66 22.04 10.16
C ARG A 552 9.58 23.22 11.14
N LEU A 553 10.47 24.20 11.06
CA LEU A 553 10.41 25.40 11.91
C LEU A 553 9.15 26.22 11.62
N SER A 554 8.72 26.27 10.36
CA SER A 554 7.44 26.89 9.97
C SER A 554 6.24 26.17 10.59
N GLN A 555 6.27 24.83 10.65
CA GLN A 555 5.25 24.04 11.36
C GLN A 555 5.24 24.33 12.87
N LEU A 556 6.42 24.50 13.51
CA LEU A 556 6.48 24.81 14.94
C LEU A 556 5.89 26.19 15.27
N LEU A 557 6.04 27.18 14.38
CA LEU A 557 5.41 28.50 14.53
C LEU A 557 3.89 28.49 14.31
N LEU A 558 3.35 27.49 13.59
CA LEU A 558 1.91 27.33 13.38
C LEU A 558 1.16 26.82 14.63
N TYR A 559 1.85 26.42 15.71
CA TYR A 559 1.19 26.00 16.96
C TYR A 559 0.36 27.13 17.58
N ASP A 560 0.91 28.34 17.66
CA ASP A 560 0.16 29.56 17.96
C ASP A 560 0.82 30.77 17.28
N SER A 561 0.33 31.08 16.08
CA SER A 561 0.77 32.24 15.30
C SER A 561 0.42 33.59 15.98
N SER A 562 -0.43 33.61 17.02
CA SER A 562 -0.81 34.85 17.72
C SER A 562 0.31 35.42 18.60
N LEU A 563 1.23 34.57 19.06
CA LEU A 563 2.37 34.94 19.90
C LEU A 563 3.47 35.69 19.13
N ILE A 564 3.42 35.64 17.80
CA ILE A 564 4.36 36.34 16.92
C ILE A 564 4.03 37.84 16.94
N SER A 565 5.04 38.67 17.23
CA SER A 565 4.90 40.13 17.23
C SER A 565 4.82 40.70 15.81
N ILE A 566 4.37 41.95 15.67
CA ILE A 566 4.31 42.64 14.36
C ILE A 566 5.72 42.86 13.79
N GLU A 567 6.73 43.04 14.64
CA GLU A 567 8.11 43.19 14.20
C GLU A 567 8.65 41.87 13.63
N GLN A 568 8.43 40.78 14.38
CA GLN A 568 8.79 39.43 13.96
C GLN A 568 8.07 38.97 12.69
N SER A 569 6.80 39.34 12.51
CA SER A 569 6.04 39.03 11.30
C SER A 569 6.70 39.67 10.07
N ARG A 570 7.13 40.94 10.16
CA ARG A 570 7.86 41.63 9.08
C ARG A 570 9.17 40.95 8.73
N GLU A 571 9.87 40.38 9.71
CA GLU A 571 11.10 39.62 9.48
C GLU A 571 10.83 38.31 8.74
N ILE A 572 9.79 37.56 9.12
CA ILE A 572 9.35 36.34 8.43
C ILE A 572 8.97 36.66 6.98
N PHE A 573 8.26 37.77 6.77
CA PHE A 573 7.91 38.24 5.43
C PHE A 573 9.14 38.57 4.57
N ALA A 574 10.12 39.28 5.13
CA ALA A 574 11.35 39.62 4.42
C ALA A 574 12.16 38.37 4.01
N LEU A 575 12.07 37.29 4.80
CA LEU A 575 12.63 35.99 4.42
C LEU A 575 11.88 35.39 3.23
N ALA A 576 10.53 35.48 3.21
CA ALA A 576 9.68 34.96 2.14
C ALA A 576 9.93 35.62 0.78
N LYS A 577 9.94 36.96 0.76
CA LYS A 577 10.11 37.76 -0.45
C LYS A 577 11.42 37.45 -1.21
N ASN A 578 12.46 37.01 -0.47
CA ASN A 578 13.79 36.72 -1.00
C ASN A 578 14.07 35.22 -1.25
N LEU A 579 13.05 34.34 -1.22
CA LEU A 579 13.28 32.89 -1.31
C LEU A 579 13.88 32.45 -2.66
N GLU A 580 13.47 33.04 -3.79
CA GLU A 580 13.94 32.58 -5.12
C GLU A 580 15.38 33.00 -5.44
N LYS A 581 15.81 34.22 -5.08
CA LYS A 581 17.23 34.64 -5.18
C LYS A 581 18.19 33.71 -4.42
N ARG A 582 17.68 32.93 -3.47
CA ARG A 582 18.46 31.98 -2.67
C ARG A 582 18.45 30.56 -3.24
N ILE A 583 17.65 30.29 -4.28
CA ILE A 583 17.46 29.00 -4.95
C ILE A 583 18.04 29.01 -6.39
N GLU A 584 18.51 30.14 -6.92
CA GLU A 584 19.09 30.31 -8.29
C GLU A 584 20.05 29.21 -8.77
N HIS A 585 20.67 28.44 -7.86
CA HIS A 585 21.55 27.32 -8.19
C HIS A 585 20.86 25.95 -8.34
N ILE A 586 19.51 25.88 -8.32
CA ILE A 586 18.75 24.63 -8.42
C ILE A 586 17.68 24.79 -9.50
N ASP A 587 17.78 23.97 -10.56
CA ASP A 587 16.80 23.89 -11.64
C ASP A 587 15.54 23.18 -11.15
N VAL A 588 14.64 23.92 -10.52
CA VAL A 588 13.41 23.42 -9.87
C VAL A 588 12.21 24.04 -10.55
N SER A 589 11.22 23.22 -10.91
CA SER A 589 9.96 23.73 -11.45
C SER A 589 9.20 24.56 -10.41
N GLY A 590 8.42 25.57 -10.85
CA GLY A 590 7.61 26.39 -9.92
C GLY A 590 6.68 25.57 -9.01
N CYS A 591 6.18 24.42 -9.47
CA CYS A 591 5.38 23.49 -8.66
C CYS A 591 6.16 22.85 -7.51
N GLU A 592 7.42 22.52 -7.71
CA GLU A 592 8.26 21.89 -6.69
C GLU A 592 8.66 22.89 -5.59
N ILE A 593 8.92 24.15 -5.96
CA ILE A 593 9.15 25.25 -5.01
C ILE A 593 7.93 25.44 -4.10
N MET A 594 6.72 25.39 -4.66
CA MET A 594 5.47 25.49 -3.89
C MET A 594 5.31 24.32 -2.91
N SER A 595 5.57 23.10 -3.36
CA SER A 595 5.47 21.91 -2.49
C SER A 595 6.43 21.99 -1.30
N MET A 596 7.63 22.54 -1.49
CA MET A 596 8.64 22.66 -0.44
C MET A 596 8.31 23.73 0.60
N ASN A 597 7.58 24.79 0.22
CA ASN A 597 7.30 25.94 1.07
C ASN A 597 5.85 26.03 1.53
N PHE A 598 5.04 24.97 1.34
CA PHE A 598 3.61 24.98 1.65
C PHE A 598 3.28 25.48 3.08
N HIS A 599 3.95 24.94 4.10
CA HIS A 599 3.73 25.35 5.50
C HIS A 599 4.15 26.80 5.77
N PHE A 600 5.18 27.27 5.06
CA PHE A 600 5.63 28.64 5.17
C PHE A 600 4.64 29.60 4.50
N CYS A 601 4.07 29.24 3.34
CA CYS A 601 2.97 29.98 2.73
C CYS A 601 1.74 30.04 3.66
N LYS A 602 1.41 28.92 4.32
CA LYS A 602 0.32 28.86 5.30
C LYS A 602 0.58 29.77 6.51
N LEU A 603 1.81 29.79 7.04
CA LEU A 603 2.19 30.67 8.16
C LEU A 603 2.01 32.15 7.81
N LEU A 604 2.41 32.56 6.60
CA LEU A 604 2.20 33.94 6.12
C LEU A 604 0.70 34.27 6.04
N ALA A 605 -0.11 33.35 5.52
CA ALA A 605 -1.57 33.54 5.46
C ALA A 605 -2.18 33.70 6.87
N GLU A 606 -1.76 32.88 7.85
CA GLU A 606 -2.23 33.03 9.24
C GLU A 606 -1.80 34.35 9.89
N LEU A 607 -0.58 34.84 9.61
CA LEU A 607 -0.09 36.11 10.14
C LEU A 607 -0.89 37.31 9.60
N VAL A 608 -1.33 37.26 8.35
CA VAL A 608 -2.27 38.23 7.77
C VAL A 608 -3.64 38.12 8.44
N GLN A 609 -4.19 36.91 8.56
CA GLN A 609 -5.48 36.65 9.21
C GLN A 609 -5.51 37.21 10.65
N LYS A 610 -4.39 37.11 11.37
CA LYS A 610 -4.22 37.64 12.74
C LYS A 610 -3.93 39.15 12.78
N LYS A 611 -3.98 39.86 11.66
CA LYS A 611 -3.65 41.29 11.50
C LYS A 611 -2.23 41.65 11.99
N LYS A 612 -1.30 40.69 11.94
CA LYS A 612 0.12 40.90 12.25
C LYS A 612 0.89 41.40 11.04
N MET A 613 0.38 41.18 9.84
CA MET A 613 0.85 41.75 8.58
C MET A 613 -0.33 42.41 7.87
N ASP A 614 -0.03 43.46 7.10
CA ASP A 614 -1.00 44.05 6.18
C ASP A 614 -1.08 43.18 4.92
N GLU A 615 -2.30 42.83 4.50
CA GLU A 615 -2.56 42.10 3.25
C GLU A 615 -2.01 42.85 2.02
N LYS A 616 -1.91 44.19 2.10
CA LYS A 616 -1.37 45.03 1.02
C LYS A 616 0.06 44.70 0.63
N ILE A 617 0.79 44.03 1.52
CA ILE A 617 2.16 43.59 1.28
C ILE A 617 2.22 42.53 0.15
N PHE A 618 1.14 41.77 -0.07
CA PHE A 618 1.06 40.79 -1.16
C PHE A 618 0.71 41.42 -2.52
N PHE A 619 0.41 42.73 -2.57
CA PHE A 619 0.18 43.47 -3.82
C PHE A 619 1.45 44.08 -4.40
N ASP A 620 2.58 43.96 -3.70
CA ASP A 620 3.88 44.37 -4.22
C ASP A 620 4.26 43.47 -5.43
N ASP A 621 4.81 44.06 -6.49
CA ASP A 621 5.29 43.32 -7.68
C ASP A 621 6.74 42.81 -7.50
N ASP A 622 7.43 43.24 -6.44
CA ASP A 622 8.83 42.86 -6.14
C ASP A 622 8.99 41.43 -5.57
N TRP A 623 8.03 40.53 -5.77
CA TRP A 623 8.20 39.13 -5.36
C TRP A 623 9.18 38.42 -6.28
N CYS A 624 10.26 37.86 -5.72
CA CYS A 624 11.17 37.06 -6.53
C CYS A 624 10.44 35.83 -7.12
N SER A 625 9.45 35.27 -6.41
CA SER A 625 8.60 34.16 -6.87
C SER A 625 7.11 34.49 -6.86
N ILE A 626 6.52 34.64 -8.04
CA ILE A 626 5.08 34.88 -8.18
C ILE A 626 4.23 33.67 -7.73
N HIS A 627 4.79 32.46 -7.80
CA HIS A 627 4.12 31.23 -7.36
C HIS A 627 3.91 31.17 -5.85
N ILE A 628 4.91 31.61 -5.06
CA ILE A 628 4.79 31.69 -3.60
C ILE A 628 3.72 32.70 -3.23
N ARG A 629 3.73 33.88 -3.88
CA ARG A 629 2.70 34.91 -3.70
C ARG A 629 1.30 34.34 -3.98
N ASN A 630 1.12 33.72 -5.14
CA ASN A 630 -0.18 33.18 -5.56
C ASN A 630 -0.66 32.05 -4.64
N GLU A 631 0.23 31.19 -4.14
CA GLU A 631 -0.17 30.16 -3.18
C GLU A 631 -0.57 30.76 -1.83
N VAL A 632 0.14 31.77 -1.32
CA VAL A 632 -0.29 32.47 -0.10
C VAL A 632 -1.66 33.12 -0.30
N LEU A 633 -1.89 33.76 -1.45
CA LEU A 633 -3.19 34.35 -1.78
C LEU A 633 -4.28 33.28 -1.89
N LEU A 634 -4.00 32.13 -2.52
CA LEU A 634 -4.94 30.99 -2.58
C LEU A 634 -5.25 30.43 -1.19
N GLN A 635 -4.27 30.36 -0.29
CA GLN A 635 -4.50 29.97 1.11
C GLN A 635 -5.37 31.00 1.85
N LEU A 636 -5.14 32.30 1.64
CA LEU A 636 -5.98 33.35 2.21
C LEU A 636 -7.42 33.30 1.67
N ILE A 637 -7.60 33.05 0.37
CA ILE A 637 -8.93 32.84 -0.25
C ILE A 637 -9.62 31.63 0.39
N ALA A 638 -8.90 30.51 0.58
CA ALA A 638 -9.43 29.35 1.29
C ALA A 638 -9.75 29.62 2.77
N MET A 639 -9.12 30.62 3.39
CA MET A 639 -9.43 31.10 4.75
C MET A 639 -10.61 32.08 4.80
N GLY A 640 -11.17 32.49 3.66
CA GLY A 640 -12.35 33.37 3.56
C GLY A 640 -12.06 34.79 3.08
N HIS A 641 -10.82 35.11 2.70
CA HIS A 641 -10.45 36.40 2.11
C HIS A 641 -10.80 36.46 0.60
N GLU A 642 -12.09 36.37 0.28
CA GLU A 642 -12.60 36.34 -1.10
C GLU A 642 -12.28 37.61 -1.89
N GLU A 643 -12.03 38.74 -1.21
CA GLU A 643 -11.59 39.99 -1.84
C GLU A 643 -10.28 39.85 -2.61
N LEU A 644 -9.41 38.90 -2.22
CA LEU A 644 -8.12 38.64 -2.85
C LEU A 644 -8.24 37.83 -4.15
N ILE A 645 -9.42 37.28 -4.45
CA ILE A 645 -9.67 36.55 -5.69
C ILE A 645 -9.34 37.43 -6.89
N LYS A 646 -9.73 38.72 -6.86
CA LYS A 646 -9.42 39.68 -7.94
C LYS A 646 -7.92 39.84 -8.15
N VAL A 647 -7.16 39.82 -7.06
CA VAL A 647 -5.71 40.00 -7.10
C VAL A 647 -5.05 38.78 -7.74
N VAL A 648 -5.46 37.55 -7.38
CA VAL A 648 -4.96 36.32 -8.01
C VAL A 648 -5.40 36.24 -9.47
N TRP A 649 -6.64 36.65 -9.76
CA TRP A 649 -7.20 36.68 -11.09
C TRP A 649 -6.41 37.57 -12.06
N ASP A 650 -6.00 38.76 -11.60
CA ASP A 650 -5.25 39.74 -12.39
C ASP A 650 -3.76 39.37 -12.56
N THR A 651 -3.30 38.26 -11.97
CA THR A 651 -1.89 37.91 -12.04
C THR A 651 -1.44 37.47 -13.44
N PRO A 652 -0.28 37.95 -13.90
CA PRO A 652 0.39 37.32 -15.03
C PRO A 652 0.76 35.88 -14.64
N ASN A 653 0.54 34.94 -15.57
CA ASN A 653 0.83 33.49 -15.44
C ASN A 653 -0.12 32.66 -14.55
N LEU A 654 -1.38 33.08 -14.37
CA LEU A 654 -2.43 32.21 -13.83
C LEU A 654 -2.57 30.93 -14.66
N ARG A 655 -2.51 29.75 -14.02
CA ARG A 655 -2.66 28.44 -14.69
C ARG A 655 -4.10 27.96 -14.70
N LEU A 656 -4.42 27.00 -15.58
CA LEU A 656 -5.76 26.43 -15.67
C LEU A 656 -6.15 25.73 -14.36
N LEU A 657 -5.18 25.13 -13.66
CA LEU A 657 -5.39 24.52 -12.35
C LEU A 657 -5.62 25.54 -11.25
N ASP A 658 -4.94 26.68 -11.28
CA ASP A 658 -5.16 27.76 -10.30
C ASP A 658 -6.58 28.32 -10.49
N LEU A 659 -7.03 28.44 -11.74
CA LEU A 659 -8.40 28.81 -12.08
C LEU A 659 -9.43 27.80 -11.55
N VAL A 660 -9.18 26.49 -11.69
CA VAL A 660 -10.02 25.43 -11.09
C VAL A 660 -10.06 25.52 -9.55
N LYS A 661 -8.96 25.94 -8.90
CA LYS A 661 -8.90 26.12 -7.43
C LYS A 661 -9.64 27.37 -6.95
N LEU A 662 -9.62 28.45 -7.73
CA LEU A 662 -10.31 29.70 -7.38
C LEU A 662 -11.83 29.51 -7.30
N GLY A 663 -12.38 28.55 -8.05
CA GLY A 663 -13.82 28.28 -8.04
C GLY A 663 -14.62 29.25 -8.93
N TYR A 664 -15.93 29.13 -8.87
CA TYR A 664 -16.87 29.78 -9.79
C TYR A 664 -16.86 31.31 -9.61
N HIS A 665 -16.32 32.01 -10.60
CA HIS A 665 -16.48 33.46 -10.78
C HIS A 665 -17.15 33.70 -12.13
N SER A 666 -17.89 34.82 -12.24
CA SER A 666 -18.76 35.20 -13.36
C SER A 666 -18.55 34.37 -14.64
N ASP A 667 -19.53 33.52 -14.98
CA ASP A 667 -19.45 32.48 -16.03
C ASP A 667 -18.66 32.88 -17.27
N LYS A 668 -18.88 34.11 -17.76
CA LYS A 668 -18.26 34.61 -18.99
C LYS A 668 -16.76 34.84 -18.87
N ASP A 669 -16.29 35.43 -17.77
CA ASP A 669 -14.88 35.75 -17.56
C ASP A 669 -14.07 34.51 -17.18
N TYR A 670 -14.64 33.65 -16.32
CA TYR A 670 -14.08 32.34 -15.99
C TYR A 670 -13.87 31.49 -17.25
N LEU A 671 -14.88 31.41 -18.09
CA LEU A 671 -14.79 30.69 -19.36
C LEU A 671 -13.75 31.32 -20.30
N ASN A 672 -13.80 32.63 -20.55
CA ASN A 672 -12.88 33.29 -21.49
C ASN A 672 -11.42 33.14 -21.06
N ARG A 673 -11.15 33.27 -19.76
CA ARG A 673 -9.81 33.08 -19.19
C ARG A 673 -9.41 31.61 -19.25
N GLY A 674 -10.30 30.70 -18.86
CA GLY A 674 -10.09 29.26 -18.99
C GLY A 674 -9.74 28.87 -20.43
N LEU A 675 -10.47 29.38 -21.43
CA LEU A 675 -10.17 29.20 -22.85
C LEU A 675 -8.83 29.81 -23.24
N SER A 676 -8.49 31.01 -22.79
CA SER A 676 -7.19 31.64 -23.07
C SER A 676 -6.03 30.82 -22.53
N ILE A 677 -6.16 30.32 -21.30
CA ILE A 677 -5.13 29.50 -20.67
C ILE A 677 -5.09 28.11 -21.33
N LEU A 678 -6.24 27.52 -21.62
CA LEU A 678 -6.36 26.27 -22.36
C LEU A 678 -5.62 26.33 -23.71
N CYS A 679 -5.77 27.42 -24.46
CA CYS A 679 -5.06 27.64 -25.72
C CYS A 679 -3.52 27.67 -25.55
N LYS A 680 -3.04 28.14 -24.39
CA LYS A 680 -1.61 28.23 -24.06
C LYS A 680 -1.06 26.90 -23.54
N GLU A 681 -1.76 26.24 -22.62
CA GLU A 681 -1.28 25.04 -21.93
C GLU A 681 -1.45 23.77 -22.78
N ARG A 682 -2.52 23.67 -23.58
CA ARG A 682 -2.85 22.50 -24.43
C ARG A 682 -2.80 21.15 -23.68
N ASP A 683 -3.13 21.16 -22.40
CA ASP A 683 -3.15 19.95 -21.57
C ASP A 683 -4.55 19.33 -21.52
N ILE A 684 -4.70 18.11 -22.07
CA ILE A 684 -5.97 17.41 -22.16
C ILE A 684 -6.53 17.10 -20.75
N LEU A 685 -5.67 16.83 -19.75
CA LEU A 685 -6.13 16.49 -18.41
C LEU A 685 -6.70 17.70 -17.68
N SER A 686 -5.99 18.83 -17.70
CA SER A 686 -6.47 20.09 -17.13
C SER A 686 -7.69 20.62 -17.88
N ALA A 687 -7.74 20.44 -19.21
CA ALA A 687 -8.92 20.72 -20.03
C ALA A 687 -10.14 19.92 -19.59
N SER A 688 -9.98 18.61 -19.40
CA SER A 688 -11.05 17.72 -18.93
C SER A 688 -11.52 18.10 -17.53
N LYS A 689 -10.60 18.45 -16.60
CA LYS A 689 -10.94 18.94 -15.26
C LYS A 689 -11.65 20.28 -15.28
N PHE A 690 -11.21 21.18 -16.14
CA PHE A 690 -11.86 22.47 -16.36
C PHE A 690 -13.28 22.27 -16.89
N ILE A 691 -13.49 21.46 -17.93
CA ILE A 691 -14.82 21.11 -18.44
C ILE A 691 -15.65 20.48 -17.31
N ALA A 692 -15.10 19.53 -16.56
CA ALA A 692 -15.78 18.90 -15.43
C ALA A 692 -16.15 19.91 -14.33
N SER A 693 -15.38 20.98 -14.12
CA SER A 693 -15.67 22.04 -13.15
C SER A 693 -16.80 22.99 -13.56
N LEU A 694 -17.16 23.05 -14.85
CA LEU A 694 -18.25 23.89 -15.31
C LEU A 694 -19.60 23.36 -14.80
N GLU A 695 -20.28 24.16 -14.00
CA GLU A 695 -21.64 23.88 -13.53
C GLU A 695 -22.67 24.40 -14.53
N ASN A 696 -23.52 23.50 -15.04
CA ASN A 696 -24.63 23.82 -15.95
C ASN A 696 -24.25 24.80 -17.11
N PRO A 697 -23.17 24.55 -17.86
CA PRO A 697 -22.76 25.45 -18.93
C PRO A 697 -23.86 25.60 -19.98
N SER A 698 -24.12 26.83 -20.42
CA SER A 698 -25.08 27.06 -21.51
C SER A 698 -24.63 26.37 -22.81
N ILE A 699 -25.57 26.10 -23.70
CA ILE A 699 -25.32 25.51 -25.03
C ILE A 699 -24.26 26.33 -25.79
N ALA A 700 -24.30 27.67 -25.72
CA ALA A 700 -23.32 28.54 -26.38
C ALA A 700 -21.90 28.41 -25.80
N VAL A 701 -21.78 28.15 -24.50
CA VAL A 701 -20.50 27.90 -23.82
C VAL A 701 -19.93 26.57 -24.27
N LEU A 702 -20.75 25.52 -24.32
CA LEU A 702 -20.35 24.21 -24.82
C LEU A 702 -19.96 24.24 -26.29
N ASP A 703 -20.67 24.99 -27.13
CA ASP A 703 -20.29 25.22 -28.53
C ASP A 703 -18.94 25.93 -28.63
N SER A 704 -18.71 26.97 -27.82
CA SER A 704 -17.44 27.71 -27.81
C SER A 704 -16.28 26.83 -27.36
N LEU A 705 -16.48 26.02 -26.31
CA LEU A 705 -15.50 25.05 -25.84
C LEU A 705 -15.18 24.03 -26.90
N TYR A 706 -16.22 23.42 -27.48
CA TYR A 706 -16.06 22.45 -28.55
C TYR A 706 -15.28 23.04 -29.72
N ASN A 707 -15.62 24.25 -30.18
CA ASN A 707 -14.92 24.91 -31.28
C ASN A 707 -13.44 25.18 -30.96
N VAL A 708 -13.11 25.62 -29.75
CA VAL A 708 -11.71 25.85 -29.33
C VAL A 708 -10.94 24.54 -29.23
N LEU A 709 -11.56 23.52 -28.64
CA LEU A 709 -10.99 22.18 -28.53
C LEU A 709 -10.77 21.56 -29.92
N GLU A 710 -11.71 21.75 -30.84
CA GLU A 710 -11.63 21.30 -32.24
C GLU A 710 -10.53 22.03 -33.00
N LEU A 711 -10.47 23.37 -32.91
CA LEU A 711 -9.41 24.18 -33.52
C LEU A 711 -8.00 23.73 -33.13
N HIS A 712 -7.85 23.23 -31.90
CA HIS A 712 -6.58 22.76 -31.35
C HIS A 712 -6.38 21.24 -31.43
N ASN A 713 -7.20 20.50 -32.19
CA ASN A 713 -7.12 19.05 -32.33
C ASN A 713 -7.16 18.29 -30.99
N MET A 714 -7.87 18.80 -29.98
CA MET A 714 -7.98 18.18 -28.65
C MET A 714 -9.26 17.36 -28.47
N ILE A 715 -10.10 17.24 -29.50
CA ILE A 715 -11.32 16.43 -29.46
C ILE A 715 -10.95 14.95 -29.57
N ASN A 716 -11.04 14.25 -28.44
CA ASN A 716 -10.93 12.80 -28.35
C ASN A 716 -12.08 12.23 -27.50
N ALA A 717 -12.13 10.91 -27.35
CA ALA A 717 -13.15 10.22 -26.58
C ALA A 717 -13.31 10.75 -25.13
N MET A 718 -12.22 11.12 -24.45
CA MET A 718 -12.25 11.61 -23.06
C MET A 718 -12.85 13.02 -22.96
N ILE A 719 -12.49 13.92 -23.87
CA ILE A 719 -13.04 15.28 -23.93
C ILE A 719 -14.50 15.23 -24.36
N LEU A 720 -14.86 14.42 -25.36
CA LEU A 720 -16.25 14.23 -25.77
C LEU A 720 -17.10 13.68 -24.63
N ASN A 721 -16.62 12.68 -23.88
CA ASN A 721 -17.33 12.17 -22.72
C ASN A 721 -17.54 13.26 -21.65
N ALA A 722 -16.52 14.08 -21.36
CA ALA A 722 -16.65 15.19 -20.42
C ALA A 722 -17.65 16.27 -20.89
N LEU A 723 -17.69 16.58 -22.18
CA LEU A 723 -18.64 17.54 -22.78
C LEU A 723 -20.08 16.99 -22.80
N LEU A 724 -20.26 15.75 -23.26
CA LEU A 724 -21.57 15.12 -23.42
C LEU A 724 -22.24 14.84 -22.06
N GLN A 725 -21.49 14.76 -20.97
CA GLN A 725 -22.05 14.69 -19.61
C GLN A 725 -22.72 16.00 -19.15
N LYS A 726 -22.42 17.14 -19.79
CA LYS A 726 -22.85 18.46 -19.29
C LYS A 726 -24.28 18.84 -19.64
N SER A 727 -24.80 18.42 -20.79
CA SER A 727 -26.13 18.84 -21.19
C SER A 727 -26.75 17.88 -22.22
N LYS A 728 -27.88 17.26 -21.85
CA LYS A 728 -28.69 16.44 -22.76
C LYS A 728 -29.23 17.23 -23.97
N GLU A 729 -29.52 18.52 -23.82
CA GLU A 729 -30.02 19.35 -24.93
C GLU A 729 -28.92 19.64 -25.96
N TRP A 730 -27.75 20.06 -25.50
CA TRP A 730 -26.54 20.14 -26.33
C TRP A 730 -26.23 18.81 -27.04
N ASN A 731 -26.37 17.67 -26.36
CA ASN A 731 -26.17 16.34 -26.97
C ASN A 731 -27.09 16.13 -28.18
N LYS A 732 -28.40 16.45 -28.08
CA LYS A 732 -29.33 16.34 -29.22
C LYS A 732 -28.88 17.15 -30.43
N LYS A 733 -28.24 18.30 -30.22
CA LYS A 733 -27.72 19.18 -31.27
C LYS A 733 -26.40 18.66 -31.86
N ILE A 734 -25.44 18.29 -31.01
CA ILE A 734 -24.05 18.05 -31.44
C ILE A 734 -23.81 16.60 -31.89
N ILE A 735 -24.53 15.62 -31.35
CA ILE A 735 -24.34 14.20 -31.69
C ILE A 735 -24.50 13.95 -33.19
N PRO A 736 -25.54 14.47 -33.89
CA PRO A 736 -25.65 14.30 -35.34
C PRO A 736 -24.47 14.88 -36.13
N VAL A 737 -23.92 16.02 -35.67
CA VAL A 737 -22.76 16.68 -36.30
C VAL A 737 -21.49 15.85 -36.11
N LEU A 738 -21.22 15.43 -34.87
CA LEU A 738 -20.07 14.58 -34.53
C LEU A 738 -20.13 13.25 -35.26
N ALA A 739 -21.32 12.64 -35.32
CA ALA A 739 -21.54 11.40 -36.05
C ALA A 739 -21.27 11.56 -37.54
N SER A 740 -21.72 12.65 -38.18
CA SER A 740 -21.42 12.91 -39.59
C SER A 740 -19.92 13.08 -39.83
N LYS A 741 -19.23 13.86 -38.99
CA LYS A 741 -17.77 14.05 -39.09
C LYS A 741 -17.01 12.74 -38.90
N ALA A 742 -17.38 11.96 -37.90
CA ALA A 742 -16.75 10.67 -37.66
C ALA A 742 -17.03 9.69 -38.82
N ALA A 743 -18.25 9.68 -39.38
CA ALA A 743 -18.58 8.88 -40.56
C ALA A 743 -17.76 9.28 -41.80
N GLU A 744 -17.49 10.56 -42.01
CA GLU A 744 -16.57 11.02 -43.07
C GLU A 744 -15.14 10.55 -42.83
N GLN A 745 -14.68 10.59 -41.57
CA GLN A 745 -13.34 10.13 -41.18
C GLN A 745 -13.13 8.62 -41.40
N LEU A 746 -14.19 7.81 -41.33
CA LEU A 746 -14.11 6.37 -41.65
C LEU A 746 -13.66 6.11 -43.10
N ASN A 747 -13.93 7.02 -44.03
CA ASN A 747 -13.54 6.87 -45.44
C ASN A 747 -12.11 7.37 -45.73
N LEU A 748 -11.39 7.89 -44.72
CA LEU A 748 -10.03 8.40 -44.92
C LEU A 748 -9.00 7.26 -44.97
N PRO A 749 -7.94 7.41 -45.77
CA PRO A 749 -6.92 6.38 -45.94
C PRO A 749 -6.05 6.18 -44.69
N ARG A 750 -5.92 7.20 -43.83
CA ARG A 750 -5.16 7.09 -42.58
C ARG A 750 -5.92 6.30 -41.53
N TRP A 751 -5.30 5.27 -41.00
CA TRP A 751 -5.95 4.36 -40.06
C TRP A 751 -6.21 5.02 -38.70
N GLU A 752 -5.37 5.96 -38.22
CA GLU A 752 -5.59 6.65 -36.95
C GLU A 752 -6.87 7.50 -36.99
N CYS A 753 -7.23 8.00 -38.18
CA CYS A 753 -8.50 8.70 -38.39
C CYS A 753 -9.68 7.74 -38.28
N ARG A 754 -9.57 6.54 -38.85
CA ARG A 754 -10.61 5.51 -38.78
C ARG A 754 -10.78 4.99 -37.35
N ASP A 755 -9.67 4.71 -36.66
CA ASP A 755 -9.63 4.27 -35.26
C ASP A 755 -10.26 5.30 -34.33
N ASN A 756 -9.77 6.55 -34.33
CA ASN A 756 -10.34 7.61 -33.52
C ASN A 756 -11.82 7.89 -33.89
N ALA A 757 -12.20 7.80 -35.18
CA ALA A 757 -13.60 7.94 -35.58
C ALA A 757 -14.48 6.85 -34.98
N LEU A 758 -14.02 5.58 -34.97
CA LEU A 758 -14.73 4.47 -34.34
C LEU A 758 -14.83 4.64 -32.83
N SER A 759 -13.77 5.09 -32.14
CA SER A 759 -13.82 5.42 -30.71
C SER A 759 -14.77 6.58 -30.40
N GLN A 760 -14.80 7.61 -31.23
CA GLN A 760 -15.74 8.73 -31.08
C GLN A 760 -17.17 8.26 -31.28
N LEU A 761 -17.45 7.50 -32.34
CA LEU A 761 -18.76 6.90 -32.60
C LEU A 761 -19.21 6.03 -31.42
N THR A 762 -18.31 5.22 -30.87
CA THR A 762 -18.55 4.39 -29.68
C THR A 762 -18.96 5.23 -28.46
N VAL A 763 -18.32 6.39 -28.21
CA VAL A 763 -18.76 7.31 -27.15
C VAL A 763 -20.13 7.90 -27.47
N LEU A 764 -20.40 8.28 -28.72
CA LEU A 764 -21.68 8.85 -29.12
C LEU A 764 -22.84 7.87 -28.92
N VAL A 765 -22.62 6.57 -29.16
CA VAL A 765 -23.63 5.51 -28.92
C VAL A 765 -24.08 5.52 -27.46
N LYS A 766 -23.16 5.67 -26.50
CA LYS A 766 -23.49 5.78 -25.06
C LYS A 766 -24.45 6.92 -24.72
N PHE A 767 -24.48 7.97 -25.54
CA PHE A 767 -25.33 9.14 -25.36
C PHE A 767 -26.53 9.18 -26.32
N GLY A 768 -26.87 8.05 -26.97
CA GLY A 768 -28.11 7.88 -27.74
C GLY A 768 -27.96 7.98 -29.25
N TYR A 769 -26.74 7.91 -29.80
CA TYR A 769 -26.55 7.77 -31.24
C TYR A 769 -26.92 6.35 -31.72
N SER A 770 -27.82 6.27 -32.69
CA SER A 770 -28.17 5.01 -33.37
C SER A 770 -28.32 5.27 -34.86
N ARG A 771 -27.38 4.77 -35.67
CA ARG A 771 -27.44 4.89 -37.14
C ARG A 771 -27.09 3.55 -37.76
N SER A 772 -28.07 2.95 -38.43
CA SER A 772 -27.97 1.63 -39.03
C SER A 772 -27.32 1.64 -40.42
N ASP A 773 -27.21 2.83 -41.05
CA ASP A 773 -26.58 3.05 -42.35
C ASP A 773 -25.08 2.74 -42.36
N LEU A 774 -24.38 2.98 -41.25
CA LEU A 774 -22.94 2.70 -41.13
C LEU A 774 -22.61 1.23 -40.88
N ILE A 775 -23.59 0.40 -40.48
CA ILE A 775 -23.36 -0.99 -40.09
C ILE A 775 -22.66 -1.76 -41.21
N GLN A 776 -23.12 -1.61 -42.46
CA GLN A 776 -22.56 -2.34 -43.59
C GLN A 776 -21.11 -1.92 -43.89
N CYS A 777 -20.83 -0.61 -43.82
CA CYS A 777 -19.49 -0.07 -44.04
C CYS A 777 -18.52 -0.56 -42.99
N ILE A 778 -18.91 -0.47 -41.71
CA ILE A 778 -18.04 -0.87 -40.59
C ILE A 778 -17.91 -2.40 -40.53
N THR A 779 -18.93 -3.15 -40.95
CA THR A 779 -18.82 -4.61 -41.13
C THR A 779 -17.76 -4.97 -42.16
N ASN A 780 -17.67 -4.22 -43.26
CA ASN A 780 -16.60 -4.41 -44.23
C ASN A 780 -15.22 -4.04 -43.64
N MET A 781 -15.12 -2.96 -42.86
CA MET A 781 -13.87 -2.59 -42.19
C MET A 781 -13.42 -3.67 -41.23
N ALA A 782 -14.32 -4.20 -40.39
CA ALA A 782 -14.00 -5.29 -39.47
C ALA A 782 -13.47 -6.55 -40.17
N LYS A 783 -13.88 -6.83 -41.41
CA LYS A 783 -13.39 -7.99 -42.19
C LYS A 783 -12.09 -7.71 -42.93
N ASN A 784 -11.98 -6.54 -43.55
CA ASN A 784 -11.05 -6.32 -44.67
C ASN A 784 -10.13 -5.11 -44.48
N ASP A 785 -10.24 -4.34 -43.39
CA ASP A 785 -9.31 -3.23 -43.14
C ASP A 785 -7.90 -3.78 -42.91
N GLU A 786 -6.89 -3.10 -43.46
CA GLU A 786 -5.48 -3.54 -43.37
C GLU A 786 -4.96 -3.47 -41.93
N GLU A 787 -5.52 -2.59 -41.10
CA GLU A 787 -4.97 -2.31 -39.77
C GLU A 787 -5.75 -3.00 -38.64
N PRO A 788 -5.09 -3.82 -37.80
CA PRO A 788 -5.78 -4.61 -36.78
C PRO A 788 -6.48 -3.76 -35.72
N TYR A 789 -5.94 -2.59 -35.35
CA TYR A 789 -6.61 -1.69 -34.39
C TYR A 789 -7.94 -1.17 -34.91
N VAL A 790 -8.01 -0.84 -36.21
CA VAL A 790 -9.25 -0.39 -36.86
C VAL A 790 -10.26 -1.53 -36.90
N ARG A 791 -9.82 -2.76 -37.19
CA ARG A 791 -10.67 -3.96 -37.15
C ARG A 791 -11.22 -4.22 -35.74
N VAL A 792 -10.39 -4.06 -34.71
CA VAL A 792 -10.81 -4.15 -33.30
C VAL A 792 -11.84 -3.09 -32.96
N GLU A 793 -11.58 -1.81 -33.23
CA GLU A 793 -12.52 -0.76 -32.85
C GLU A 793 -13.82 -0.83 -33.70
N ALA A 794 -13.75 -1.36 -34.92
CA ALA A 794 -14.92 -1.65 -35.76
C ALA A 794 -15.77 -2.76 -35.16
N LEU A 795 -15.14 -3.82 -34.66
CA LEU A 795 -15.78 -4.89 -33.92
C LEU A 795 -16.42 -4.37 -32.62
N VAL A 796 -15.71 -3.53 -31.84
CA VAL A 796 -16.23 -2.89 -30.62
C VAL A 796 -17.48 -2.06 -30.91
N PHE A 797 -17.44 -1.25 -31.97
CA PHE A 797 -18.57 -0.42 -32.37
C PHE A 797 -19.76 -1.27 -32.85
N LEU A 798 -19.53 -2.25 -33.72
CA LEU A 798 -20.57 -3.15 -34.22
C LEU A 798 -21.20 -3.97 -33.10
N ASN A 799 -20.45 -4.35 -32.07
CA ASN A 799 -21.00 -5.03 -30.91
C ASN A 799 -21.99 -4.17 -30.11
N GLN A 800 -21.91 -2.83 -30.19
CA GLN A 800 -22.87 -1.94 -29.51
C GLN A 800 -24.13 -1.66 -30.32
N ILE A 801 -24.07 -1.68 -31.65
CA ILE A 801 -25.19 -1.24 -32.51
C ILE A 801 -25.69 -2.28 -33.51
N GLY A 802 -24.88 -3.29 -33.83
CA GLY A 802 -25.15 -4.28 -34.86
C GLY A 802 -26.19 -5.30 -34.40
N ASN A 803 -26.83 -5.97 -35.36
CA ASN A 803 -27.67 -7.11 -35.06
C ASN A 803 -26.80 -8.21 -34.41
N PRO A 804 -27.14 -8.70 -33.21
CA PRO A 804 -26.33 -9.71 -32.51
C PRO A 804 -26.00 -10.93 -33.35
N VAL A 805 -26.92 -11.37 -34.22
CA VAL A 805 -26.71 -12.54 -35.10
C VAL A 805 -25.65 -12.25 -36.17
N ASP A 806 -25.71 -11.07 -36.78
CA ASP A 806 -24.77 -10.66 -37.84
C ASP A 806 -23.38 -10.40 -37.26
N VAL A 807 -23.32 -9.75 -36.09
CA VAL A 807 -22.08 -9.46 -35.35
C VAL A 807 -21.41 -10.75 -34.89
N LYS A 808 -22.17 -11.73 -34.40
CA LYS A 808 -21.67 -13.06 -34.08
C LYS A 808 -21.05 -13.73 -35.31
N ASN A 809 -21.79 -13.80 -36.42
CA ASN A 809 -21.30 -14.47 -37.63
C ASN A 809 -20.05 -13.78 -38.17
N LEU A 810 -20.00 -12.45 -38.09
CA LEU A 810 -18.82 -11.65 -38.38
C LEU A 810 -17.65 -12.02 -37.45
N ALA A 811 -17.86 -12.07 -36.14
CA ALA A 811 -16.80 -12.40 -35.19
C ALA A 811 -16.24 -13.82 -35.41
N GLY A 812 -17.10 -14.82 -35.66
CA GLY A 812 -16.61 -16.17 -36.01
C GLY A 812 -15.88 -16.23 -37.33
N TYR A 813 -16.32 -15.45 -38.33
CA TYR A 813 -15.57 -15.28 -39.57
C TYR A 813 -14.18 -14.67 -39.31
N VAL A 814 -14.10 -13.55 -38.57
CA VAL A 814 -12.82 -12.90 -38.22
C VAL A 814 -11.93 -13.88 -37.47
N LEU A 815 -12.46 -14.61 -36.49
CA LEU A 815 -11.68 -15.56 -35.70
C LEU A 815 -10.97 -16.65 -36.53
N LEU A 816 -11.61 -17.16 -37.59
CA LEU A 816 -11.02 -18.16 -38.50
C LEU A 816 -10.14 -17.58 -39.59
N SER A 817 -10.54 -16.45 -40.15
CA SER A 817 -9.97 -15.94 -41.40
C SER A 817 -8.90 -14.88 -41.18
N ASP A 818 -8.90 -14.22 -40.02
CA ASP A 818 -7.95 -13.18 -39.68
C ASP A 818 -6.63 -13.80 -39.21
N SER A 819 -5.52 -13.23 -39.67
CA SER A 819 -4.17 -13.63 -39.27
C SER A 819 -3.70 -12.94 -38.00
N ASP A 820 -4.22 -11.75 -37.67
CA ASP A 820 -3.75 -10.96 -36.52
C ASP A 820 -4.46 -11.34 -35.23
N SER A 821 -3.72 -11.40 -34.13
CA SER A 821 -4.29 -11.82 -32.86
C SER A 821 -5.24 -10.79 -32.23
N ALA A 822 -5.02 -9.48 -32.41
CA ALA A 822 -5.85 -8.46 -31.76
C ALA A 822 -7.33 -8.46 -32.22
N PRO A 823 -7.65 -8.48 -33.53
CA PRO A 823 -9.04 -8.62 -33.99
C PRO A 823 -9.62 -9.98 -33.62
N ARG A 824 -8.82 -11.05 -33.64
CA ARG A 824 -9.24 -12.39 -33.20
C ARG A 824 -9.58 -12.41 -31.71
N ILE A 825 -8.81 -11.73 -30.88
CA ILE A 825 -9.06 -11.54 -29.44
C ILE A 825 -10.37 -10.78 -29.23
N GLU A 826 -10.57 -9.67 -29.91
CA GLU A 826 -11.83 -8.91 -29.81
C GLU A 826 -13.02 -9.72 -30.34
N ALA A 827 -12.84 -10.46 -31.43
CA ALA A 827 -13.84 -11.38 -31.97
C ALA A 827 -14.21 -12.47 -30.96
N VAL A 828 -13.23 -13.04 -30.26
CA VAL A 828 -13.51 -13.99 -29.16
C VAL A 828 -14.25 -13.29 -28.03
N GLN A 829 -13.93 -12.04 -27.66
CA GLN A 829 -14.70 -11.30 -26.64
C GLN A 829 -16.14 -11.05 -27.08
N ILE A 830 -16.38 -10.74 -28.36
CA ILE A 830 -17.71 -10.55 -28.92
C ILE A 830 -18.49 -11.86 -28.92
N LEU A 831 -17.87 -12.98 -29.31
CA LEU A 831 -18.49 -14.29 -29.25
C LEU A 831 -18.82 -14.67 -27.80
N HIS A 832 -17.89 -14.39 -26.88
CA HIS A 832 -18.05 -14.63 -25.46
C HIS A 832 -19.19 -13.81 -24.85
N ASN A 833 -19.40 -12.57 -25.31
CA ASN A 833 -20.51 -11.74 -24.87
C ASN A 833 -21.88 -12.18 -25.47
N ASN A 834 -21.88 -13.03 -26.51
CA ASN A 834 -23.10 -13.49 -27.22
C ASN A 834 -23.34 -15.02 -27.10
N LEU A 835 -22.82 -15.64 -26.03
CA LEU A 835 -22.70 -17.09 -25.84
C LEU A 835 -23.91 -17.97 -26.24
N PRO A 836 -25.20 -17.64 -25.96
CA PRO A 836 -26.30 -18.52 -26.34
C PRO A 836 -26.42 -18.74 -27.86
N GLN A 837 -26.06 -17.73 -28.64
CA GLN A 837 -26.14 -17.79 -30.09
C GLN A 837 -24.86 -18.41 -30.66
N THR A 838 -23.71 -18.23 -30.03
CA THR A 838 -22.40 -18.67 -30.58
C THR A 838 -22.18 -20.17 -30.65
N GLU A 839 -22.95 -20.93 -29.90
CA GLU A 839 -22.71 -22.35 -29.62
C GLU A 839 -22.58 -23.25 -30.86
N GLU A 840 -23.49 -23.12 -31.84
CA GLU A 840 -23.44 -23.87 -33.10
C GLU A 840 -22.21 -23.50 -33.94
N LEU A 841 -21.85 -22.22 -33.94
CA LEU A 841 -20.68 -21.71 -34.66
C LEU A 841 -19.39 -22.25 -34.02
N CYS A 842 -19.35 -22.32 -32.70
CA CYS A 842 -18.19 -22.74 -31.93
C CYS A 842 -17.81 -24.22 -32.17
N LEU A 843 -18.77 -25.12 -32.44
CA LEU A 843 -18.49 -26.52 -32.81
C LEU A 843 -17.59 -26.63 -34.04
N ASP A 844 -17.80 -25.77 -35.04
CA ASP A 844 -16.99 -25.75 -36.26
C ASP A 844 -15.69 -24.94 -36.12
N LEU A 845 -15.68 -23.94 -35.22
CA LEU A 845 -14.57 -23.01 -35.01
C LEU A 845 -13.46 -23.60 -34.15
N ILE A 846 -13.83 -24.12 -32.97
CA ILE A 846 -12.91 -24.52 -31.91
C ILE A 846 -11.89 -25.57 -32.40
N PRO A 847 -12.28 -26.65 -33.11
CA PRO A 847 -11.32 -27.64 -33.60
C PRO A 847 -10.25 -27.04 -34.50
N LYS A 848 -10.58 -25.97 -35.23
CA LYS A 848 -9.68 -25.30 -36.17
C LYS A 848 -8.71 -24.34 -35.48
N ILE A 849 -9.05 -23.82 -34.29
CA ILE A 849 -8.23 -22.86 -33.55
C ILE A 849 -7.34 -23.55 -32.50
N LEU A 850 -7.70 -24.76 -32.05
CA LEU A 850 -6.88 -25.52 -31.11
C LEU A 850 -5.50 -25.91 -31.67
N TYR A 851 -5.35 -25.88 -33.00
CA TYR A 851 -4.07 -26.03 -33.70
C TYR A 851 -3.37 -24.69 -34.02
N ASP A 852 -3.87 -23.55 -33.55
CA ASP A 852 -3.23 -22.25 -33.77
C ASP A 852 -1.89 -22.13 -33.00
N GLU A 853 -1.07 -21.11 -33.26
CA GLU A 853 0.19 -20.88 -32.52
C GLU A 853 0.04 -19.82 -31.41
N ASP A 854 -1.03 -19.00 -31.41
CA ASP A 854 -1.18 -17.92 -30.40
C ASP A 854 -1.78 -18.43 -29.08
N ILE A 855 -0.91 -18.57 -28.08
CA ILE A 855 -1.26 -19.00 -26.70
C ILE A 855 -2.32 -18.11 -26.03
N ALA A 856 -2.30 -16.79 -26.29
CA ALA A 856 -3.30 -15.90 -25.70
C ALA A 856 -4.68 -16.15 -26.33
N LEU A 857 -4.71 -16.39 -27.64
CA LEU A 857 -5.92 -16.78 -28.35
C LEU A 857 -6.40 -18.17 -27.90
N HIS A 858 -5.50 -19.15 -27.75
CA HIS A 858 -5.85 -20.47 -27.21
C HIS A 858 -6.53 -20.35 -25.87
N ARG A 859 -5.96 -19.56 -24.95
CA ARG A 859 -6.54 -19.40 -23.62
C ARG A 859 -7.92 -18.78 -23.67
N MET A 860 -8.14 -17.76 -24.51
CA MET A 860 -9.45 -17.13 -24.65
C MET A 860 -10.48 -18.03 -25.35
N VAL A 861 -10.06 -18.82 -26.34
CA VAL A 861 -10.91 -19.83 -26.98
C VAL A 861 -11.24 -20.94 -26.01
N ILE A 862 -10.29 -21.38 -25.19
CA ILE A 862 -10.50 -22.38 -24.14
C ILE A 862 -11.44 -21.86 -23.05
N ASP A 863 -11.31 -20.59 -22.65
CA ASP A 863 -12.26 -19.94 -21.73
C ASP A 863 -13.67 -19.89 -22.37
N LEU A 864 -13.78 -19.57 -23.67
CA LEU A 864 -15.03 -19.64 -24.42
C LEU A 864 -15.61 -21.08 -24.49
N CYS A 865 -14.78 -22.09 -24.75
CA CYS A 865 -15.15 -23.51 -24.70
C CYS A 865 -15.67 -23.89 -23.32
N ALA A 866 -14.98 -23.46 -22.26
CA ALA A 866 -15.35 -23.73 -20.88
C ALA A 866 -16.75 -23.19 -20.60
N ASP A 867 -17.04 -21.96 -20.98
CA ASP A 867 -18.35 -21.34 -20.77
C ASP A 867 -19.46 -22.02 -21.58
N LEU A 868 -19.18 -22.55 -22.77
CA LEU A 868 -20.14 -23.34 -23.56
C LEU A 868 -20.40 -24.75 -22.95
N ILE A 869 -19.37 -25.41 -22.42
CA ILE A 869 -19.47 -26.76 -21.84
C ILE A 869 -20.06 -26.74 -20.43
N ILE A 870 -19.64 -25.79 -19.58
CA ILE A 870 -20.09 -25.68 -18.18
C ILE A 870 -21.58 -25.37 -18.11
N ASN A 871 -22.11 -24.64 -19.09
CA ASN A 871 -23.54 -24.39 -19.20
C ASN A 871 -24.34 -25.59 -19.73
N GLY A 872 -23.69 -26.75 -19.96
CA GLY A 872 -24.31 -28.06 -20.17
C GLY A 872 -24.96 -28.24 -21.55
N ARG A 873 -24.70 -27.33 -22.48
CA ARG A 873 -25.46 -27.26 -23.73
C ARG A 873 -24.90 -28.14 -24.86
N ASN A 874 -23.60 -28.45 -24.83
CA ASN A 874 -22.96 -29.11 -25.97
C ASN A 874 -22.11 -30.34 -25.60
N GLN A 875 -22.77 -31.50 -25.51
CA GLN A 875 -22.08 -32.79 -25.33
C GLN A 875 -21.17 -33.13 -26.52
N GLU A 876 -21.50 -32.65 -27.71
CA GLU A 876 -20.73 -32.86 -28.94
C GLU A 876 -19.39 -32.12 -28.87
N LEU A 877 -19.40 -30.84 -28.45
CA LEU A 877 -18.16 -30.07 -28.21
C LEU A 877 -17.30 -30.73 -27.12
N ARG A 878 -17.95 -31.24 -26.06
CA ARG A 878 -17.25 -31.95 -24.98
C ARG A 878 -16.55 -33.22 -25.49
N ASN A 879 -17.23 -34.03 -26.28
CA ASN A 879 -16.65 -35.25 -26.87
C ASN A 879 -15.49 -34.89 -27.79
N LEU A 880 -15.65 -33.87 -28.62
CA LEU A 880 -14.58 -33.38 -29.50
C LEU A 880 -13.35 -32.96 -28.70
N LEU A 881 -13.52 -32.14 -27.65
CA LEU A 881 -12.40 -31.71 -26.82
C LEU A 881 -11.75 -32.88 -26.05
N VAL A 882 -12.51 -33.93 -25.72
CA VAL A 882 -11.98 -35.15 -25.09
C VAL A 882 -11.10 -35.90 -26.08
N GLU A 883 -11.54 -36.05 -27.33
CA GLU A 883 -10.70 -36.60 -28.40
C GLU A 883 -9.42 -35.78 -28.59
N PHE A 884 -9.51 -34.44 -28.57
CA PHE A 884 -8.34 -33.55 -28.64
C PHE A 884 -7.38 -33.73 -27.46
N LEU A 885 -7.89 -33.94 -26.24
CA LEU A 885 -7.05 -34.25 -25.07
C LEU A 885 -6.38 -35.63 -25.16
N GLU A 886 -7.12 -36.64 -25.62
CA GLU A 886 -6.59 -38.01 -25.76
C GLU A 886 -5.48 -38.10 -26.82
N GLN A 887 -5.47 -37.19 -27.79
CA GLN A 887 -4.43 -37.10 -28.81
C GLN A 887 -3.10 -36.49 -28.29
N ASP A 888 -3.02 -36.01 -27.04
CA ASP A 888 -1.79 -35.52 -26.36
C ASP A 888 -1.02 -34.39 -27.13
N GLU A 889 -1.63 -33.74 -28.12
CA GLU A 889 -1.00 -32.73 -29.00
C GLU A 889 -1.43 -31.27 -28.72
N VAL A 890 -1.92 -30.93 -27.52
CA VAL A 890 -2.41 -29.56 -27.20
C VAL A 890 -1.60 -28.88 -26.09
N ASP A 891 -0.96 -27.74 -26.38
CA ASP A 891 -0.16 -26.95 -25.41
C ASP A 891 -0.92 -26.52 -24.15
N CYS A 892 -2.25 -26.46 -24.23
CA CYS A 892 -3.13 -26.10 -23.12
C CYS A 892 -3.77 -27.30 -22.39
N TYR A 893 -3.16 -28.50 -22.50
CA TYR A 893 -3.64 -29.77 -21.93
C TYR A 893 -4.19 -29.64 -20.50
N GLU A 894 -3.48 -29.00 -19.58
CA GLU A 894 -3.94 -28.88 -18.18
C GLU A 894 -5.28 -28.14 -18.06
N GLN A 895 -5.46 -27.07 -18.84
CA GLN A 895 -6.65 -26.22 -18.79
C GLN A 895 -7.83 -26.95 -19.42
N LEU A 896 -7.61 -27.60 -20.57
CA LEU A 896 -8.60 -28.44 -21.24
C LEU A 896 -9.05 -29.63 -20.39
N ASN A 897 -8.10 -30.33 -19.75
CA ASN A 897 -8.37 -31.45 -18.85
C ASN A 897 -9.18 -31.00 -17.62
N GLU A 898 -8.84 -29.84 -17.06
CA GLU A 898 -9.61 -29.23 -15.98
C GLU A 898 -11.05 -28.90 -16.41
N ILE A 899 -11.25 -28.39 -17.63
CA ILE A 899 -12.57 -28.07 -18.17
C ILE A 899 -13.42 -29.33 -18.39
N LEU A 900 -12.84 -30.37 -18.98
CA LEU A 900 -13.58 -31.58 -19.38
C LEU A 900 -13.86 -32.54 -18.24
N TYR A 901 -12.90 -32.76 -17.35
CA TYR A 901 -13.01 -33.75 -16.29
C TYR A 901 -13.24 -33.12 -14.92
N GLY A 902 -13.12 -31.79 -14.82
CA GLY A 902 -13.13 -31.07 -13.56
C GLY A 902 -11.89 -31.37 -12.73
N LYS A 903 -11.56 -30.47 -11.80
CA LYS A 903 -10.37 -30.55 -10.95
C LYS A 903 -10.13 -31.87 -10.21
N ASN A 904 -11.14 -32.70 -10.04
CA ASN A 904 -11.12 -33.82 -9.10
C ASN A 904 -11.42 -35.20 -9.71
N LYS A 905 -11.55 -35.33 -11.03
CA LYS A 905 -11.64 -36.64 -11.69
C LYS A 905 -10.61 -36.77 -12.80
N GLY A 906 -9.35 -36.45 -12.50
CA GLY A 906 -8.26 -37.04 -13.27
C GLY A 906 -8.38 -38.55 -13.13
N LEU A 907 -8.68 -39.23 -14.24
CA LEU A 907 -8.60 -40.69 -14.36
C LEU A 907 -7.36 -41.16 -13.60
N SER A 908 -7.52 -42.09 -12.67
CA SER A 908 -6.42 -42.66 -11.90
C SER A 908 -5.42 -43.28 -12.86
N LEU A 909 -4.39 -42.52 -13.21
CA LEU A 909 -3.28 -42.91 -14.08
C LEU A 909 -2.45 -43.96 -13.33
N GLN A 910 -2.91 -45.20 -13.42
CA GLN A 910 -2.10 -46.37 -13.11
C GLN A 910 -1.00 -46.46 -14.17
N ARG A 911 0.26 -46.42 -13.70
CA ARG A 911 1.46 -46.98 -14.34
C ARG A 911 1.82 -46.41 -15.71
N LYS A 912 2.68 -45.38 -15.74
CA LYS A 912 3.61 -45.21 -16.87
C LYS A 912 4.98 -45.73 -16.40
N ASP A 913 5.44 -46.77 -17.09
CA ASP A 913 6.61 -47.59 -16.79
C ASP A 913 7.94 -46.85 -17.02
N ASN A 914 9.03 -47.42 -16.47
CA ASN A 914 10.40 -46.90 -16.45
C ASN A 914 11.01 -46.44 -17.79
N SER A 915 10.35 -46.67 -18.93
CA SER A 915 10.84 -46.26 -20.26
C SER A 915 11.00 -44.75 -20.40
N ASP A 916 10.11 -43.97 -19.78
CA ASP A 916 10.11 -42.51 -19.92
C ASP A 916 11.27 -41.86 -19.15
N LEU A 917 11.58 -42.38 -17.96
CA LEU A 917 12.78 -41.99 -17.20
C LEU A 917 14.06 -42.33 -17.96
N GLU A 918 14.11 -43.50 -18.60
CA GLU A 918 15.28 -43.92 -19.36
C GLU A 918 15.51 -43.04 -20.60
N TYR A 919 14.44 -42.55 -21.23
CA TYR A 919 14.53 -41.56 -22.31
C TYR A 919 15.06 -40.22 -21.80
N ILE A 920 14.52 -39.69 -20.70
CA ILE A 920 14.96 -38.42 -20.09
C ILE A 920 16.45 -38.48 -19.72
N PHE A 921 16.90 -39.56 -19.07
CA PHE A 921 18.31 -39.71 -18.71
C PHE A 921 19.23 -39.83 -19.93
N LYS A 922 18.77 -40.44 -21.03
CA LYS A 922 19.54 -40.47 -22.29
C LYS A 922 19.66 -39.11 -22.96
N VAL A 923 18.65 -38.25 -22.84
CA VAL A 923 18.69 -36.88 -23.37
C VAL A 923 19.66 -36.04 -22.54
N LEU A 924 19.60 -36.14 -21.20
CA LEU A 924 20.50 -35.42 -20.29
C LEU A 924 21.96 -35.84 -20.44
N ALA A 925 22.24 -37.15 -20.60
CA ALA A 925 23.60 -37.67 -20.70
C ALA A 925 24.36 -37.29 -22.00
N LYS A 926 23.68 -36.71 -22.99
CA LYS A 926 24.27 -36.30 -24.27
C LYS A 926 24.69 -34.83 -24.35
N GLN A 927 24.47 -34.03 -23.29
CA GLN A 927 24.82 -32.60 -23.28
C GLN A 927 26.27 -32.42 -22.80
N ASP A 928 27.10 -31.75 -23.61
CA ASP A 928 28.50 -31.43 -23.30
C ASP A 928 28.60 -30.29 -22.26
N GLU A 929 29.63 -30.35 -21.39
CA GLU A 929 29.78 -29.53 -20.17
C GLU A 929 29.76 -28.00 -20.38
N GLU A 930 29.94 -27.50 -21.60
CA GLU A 930 30.12 -26.06 -21.84
C GLU A 930 28.81 -25.31 -22.19
N ASP A 931 27.73 -25.99 -22.60
CA ASP A 931 26.45 -25.36 -22.98
C ASP A 931 25.27 -25.86 -22.12
N PHE A 932 25.28 -25.50 -20.83
CA PHE A 932 24.10 -25.72 -19.97
C PHE A 932 22.99 -24.70 -20.29
N ASP A 933 22.12 -25.04 -21.26
CA ASP A 933 20.89 -24.28 -21.50
C ASP A 933 19.90 -24.45 -20.32
N LYS A 934 19.25 -23.35 -19.95
CA LYS A 934 18.48 -23.18 -18.71
C LYS A 934 17.28 -24.10 -18.62
N ASP A 935 16.72 -24.48 -19.76
CA ASP A 935 15.56 -25.37 -19.85
C ASP A 935 15.89 -26.81 -19.39
N CYS A 936 17.17 -27.23 -19.45
CA CYS A 936 17.61 -28.51 -18.87
C CYS A 936 17.78 -28.47 -17.34
N TYR A 937 17.93 -27.31 -16.72
CA TYR A 937 18.00 -27.18 -15.26
C TYR A 937 16.60 -27.20 -14.61
N ASP A 938 15.58 -26.82 -15.39
CA ASP A 938 14.18 -26.80 -14.97
C ASP A 938 13.45 -28.13 -15.23
N LEU A 939 13.92 -28.92 -16.20
CA LEU A 939 13.56 -30.32 -16.45
C LEU A 939 14.24 -31.24 -15.41
#